data_AF-R6XDY7-F1
#
_entry.id   AF-R6XDY7-F1
#
_cell.length_a   1.000
_cell.length_b   1.000
_cell.length_c   1.000
_cell.angle_alpha   90.00
_cell.angle_beta   90.00
_cell.angle_gamma   90.00
#
_symmetry.space_group_name_H-M   'P 1'
#
loop_
_entity.id
_entity.type
_entity.pdbx_description
1 polymer ?
#
loop_
_entity_poly.entity_id
_entity_poly.type
_entity_poly.pdbx_seq_one_letter_code
_entity_poly.pdbx_strand_id
1 'polypeptide(L)'
;MKKRLYIIAFTLLLVLFTGCKNAKRYKVTFMYENGDKIIEVKVSKGSSISYPNTKEIEGYYFEFDKTLAELSNIQSNIKATAYQKECDKVCRYYDGETLLKEETIKYTASSTAPTIEGEANPSWILTTERVNNVYYYTYTLDSGEEFEVIFEYENGRFISSEKVKYGSKVEYPNLGEEEGYYYDFDSDGDLNHVTSNITVVVSKLICDKDCTFYIDDKLVDEQYLEYFEKPQFPANPKGTTNQVWNEVKERIDNIYYVKYTLSYDILEPTITYYDDGQVVDLLPNKFTYGEKVTLPSYSKPGYEFLGWYISDISNTSCSEVGGYCEDNIKVYAKFVQISGFKEFVLPESSGNFTGIRRVENGSGTYVYQPVFPTTANSQVTLYDWSTSDSSIATVSTWSSISAKKAGYCVLTATLKTNHNYKINCVIHVTSSGIEFSNVNEANNHILYNVTFLGKNDEVIAVRKAEKWGAVIPPTPLSYDGFAFVGWDKDVFNITEDTQIHATYVEGSNPYVGKKISIIGDSISTYEEYVPEGYKTFYPYPTADVSDVNLTWWMKAINKLGGKLFINNSYSGSCVSTGGSSASQSMERLSKLVVNGETPDVIIIYMGSNDCHAPYTVNSFKSAYKKMLTNLKQLCPNSEIVLCTLPTSNLYTKENQNAYNNVITEFATNYKLVNLDKVDITNYLVDSAHPNKDGMEKIAEQIVKDMLK
;
A
#
# COMPACT_ATOMS: atom_id res chain seq x y z
N MET A 1 58.77 -2.48 25.95
CA MET A 1 59.33 -2.65 24.59
C MET A 1 58.39 -1.98 23.61
N LYS A 2 58.67 -0.72 23.28
CA LYS A 2 57.90 0.06 22.31
C LYS A 2 58.43 -0.29 20.92
N LYS A 3 57.64 -0.98 20.10
CA LYS A 3 57.93 -1.19 18.68
C LYS A 3 57.98 0.19 18.01
N ARG A 4 59.14 0.57 17.49
CA ARG A 4 59.25 1.70 16.56
C ARG A 4 58.74 1.20 15.21
N LEU A 5 57.63 1.79 14.78
CA LEU A 5 56.98 1.56 13.50
C LEU A 5 57.74 2.40 12.47
N TYR A 6 58.41 1.77 11.50
CA TYR A 6 58.97 2.49 10.36
C TYR A 6 57.87 2.55 9.30
N ILE A 7 57.00 3.57 9.38
CA ILE A 7 56.01 3.81 8.33
C ILE A 7 56.78 4.22 7.07
N ILE A 8 57.04 3.28 6.17
CA ILE A 8 57.24 3.62 4.76
C ILE A 8 55.86 4.01 4.26
N ALA A 9 55.56 5.30 4.33
CA ALA A 9 54.38 5.86 3.70
C ALA A 9 54.58 5.79 2.18
N PHE A 10 54.25 4.66 1.56
CA PHE A 10 53.72 4.74 0.22
C PHE A 10 52.33 5.36 0.37
N THR A 11 52.27 6.69 0.26
CA THR A 11 51.02 7.39 0.04
C THR A 11 50.32 6.70 -1.13
N LEU A 12 49.14 6.17 -0.85
CA LEU A 12 48.23 5.64 -1.86
C LEU A 12 47.89 6.80 -2.79
N LEU A 13 48.66 7.01 -3.85
CA LEU A 13 48.37 8.03 -4.85
C LEU A 13 47.18 7.53 -5.67
N LEU A 14 45.98 7.68 -5.10
CA LEU A 14 44.75 7.60 -5.85
C LEU A 14 44.70 8.87 -6.70
N VAL A 15 45.17 8.80 -7.95
CA VAL A 15 44.90 9.86 -8.92
C VAL A 15 43.39 9.81 -9.18
N LEU A 16 42.66 10.60 -8.41
CA LEU A 16 41.25 10.90 -8.59
C LEU A 16 41.12 11.69 -9.90
N PHE A 17 40.98 10.99 -11.02
CA PHE A 17 40.19 11.57 -12.08
C PHE A 17 38.79 11.80 -11.50
N THR A 18 38.31 13.03 -11.64
CA THR A 18 36.94 13.47 -11.36
C THR A 18 35.95 12.66 -12.21
N GLY A 19 35.76 11.41 -11.81
CA GLY A 19 35.01 10.41 -12.52
C GLY A 19 33.59 10.37 -12.01
N CYS A 20 32.66 10.70 -12.92
CA CYS A 20 31.21 10.61 -12.80
C CYS A 20 30.69 9.68 -11.70
N LYS A 21 29.72 10.20 -10.93
CA LYS A 21 28.97 9.59 -9.81
C LYS A 21 28.27 8.24 -10.09
N ASN A 22 28.57 7.52 -11.19
CA ASN A 22 27.98 6.25 -11.61
C ASN A 22 28.97 5.28 -12.34
N ALA A 23 30.28 5.38 -12.11
CA ALA A 23 31.26 4.53 -12.79
C ALA A 23 31.21 3.06 -12.30
N LYS A 24 31.23 2.08 -13.22
CA LYS A 24 31.34 0.64 -12.92
C LYS A 24 32.60 0.37 -12.09
N ARG A 25 32.51 -0.34 -10.95
CA ARG A 25 33.65 -0.64 -10.04
C ARG A 25 34.04 -2.12 -10.06
N TYR A 26 35.30 -2.43 -9.73
CA TYR A 26 35.85 -3.78 -9.66
C TYR A 26 36.54 -4.04 -8.32
N LYS A 27 36.49 -5.29 -7.85
CA LYS A 27 37.14 -5.75 -6.62
C LYS A 27 38.59 -6.13 -6.85
N VAL A 28 39.50 -5.64 -6.01
CA VAL A 28 40.88 -6.09 -5.95
C VAL A 28 41.16 -6.68 -4.58
N THR A 29 41.50 -7.97 -4.53
CA THR A 29 41.77 -8.70 -3.28
C THR A 29 43.25 -9.07 -3.19
N PHE A 30 43.92 -8.63 -2.12
CA PHE A 30 45.31 -8.94 -1.82
C PHE A 30 45.39 -9.98 -0.70
N MET A 31 46.23 -11.01 -0.85
CA MET A 31 46.40 -12.07 0.15
C MET A 31 47.88 -12.46 0.32
N TYR A 32 48.24 -13.05 1.45
CA TYR A 32 49.53 -13.70 1.65
C TYR A 32 49.54 -15.11 1.04
N GLU A 33 50.72 -15.66 0.75
CA GLU A 33 50.91 -17.02 0.23
C GLU A 33 50.27 -18.13 1.10
N ASN A 34 50.12 -17.89 2.41
CA ASN A 34 49.50 -18.83 3.35
C ASN A 34 47.95 -18.81 3.31
N GLY A 35 47.35 -17.96 2.47
CA GLY A 35 45.90 -17.82 2.32
C GLY A 35 45.26 -16.70 3.14
N ASP A 36 46.02 -16.06 4.04
CA ASP A 36 45.51 -14.96 4.87
C ASP A 36 45.23 -13.72 4.01
N LYS A 37 44.04 -13.13 4.15
CA LYS A 37 43.65 -11.92 3.43
C LYS A 37 44.38 -10.69 3.99
N ILE A 38 44.99 -9.89 3.11
CA ILE A 38 45.63 -8.60 3.44
C ILE A 38 44.56 -7.51 3.44
N ILE A 39 43.94 -7.25 2.29
CA ILE A 39 42.85 -6.26 2.11
C ILE A 39 42.00 -6.60 0.87
N GLU A 40 40.76 -6.10 0.84
CA GLU A 40 39.93 -6.06 -0.37
C GLU A 40 39.47 -4.60 -0.59
N VAL A 41 39.69 -4.08 -1.81
CA VAL A 41 39.34 -2.70 -2.17
C VAL A 41 38.46 -2.71 -3.42
N LYS A 42 37.44 -1.84 -3.46
CA LYS A 42 36.64 -1.57 -4.66
C LYS A 42 37.15 -0.31 -5.35
N VAL A 43 37.53 -0.40 -6.61
CA VAL A 43 38.03 0.73 -7.41
C VAL A 43 37.20 0.96 -8.67
N SER A 44 37.14 2.18 -9.16
CA SER A 44 36.42 2.52 -10.39
C SER A 44 37.07 1.88 -11.62
N LYS A 45 36.28 1.64 -12.67
CA LYS A 45 36.77 1.15 -13.97
C LYS A 45 37.81 2.12 -14.52
N GLY A 46 38.98 1.59 -14.88
CA GLY A 46 40.11 2.38 -15.36
C GLY A 46 40.97 2.99 -14.25
N SER A 47 40.60 2.81 -12.98
CA SER A 47 41.46 3.19 -11.86
C SER A 47 42.68 2.28 -11.77
N SER A 48 43.73 2.80 -11.14
CA SER A 48 44.91 2.05 -10.75
C SER A 48 44.93 1.92 -9.23
N ILE A 49 45.45 0.81 -8.72
CA ILE A 49 45.66 0.60 -7.30
C ILE A 49 47.13 0.24 -7.06
N SER A 50 47.72 0.80 -6.01
CA SER A 50 49.04 0.40 -5.54
C SER A 50 48.95 -0.87 -4.70
N TYR A 51 50.11 -1.47 -4.41
CA TYR A 51 50.16 -2.55 -3.43
C TYR A 51 49.73 -2.03 -2.05
N PRO A 52 48.98 -2.82 -1.28
CA PRO A 52 48.68 -2.48 0.10
C PRO A 52 49.91 -2.69 0.98
N ASN A 53 49.90 -2.06 2.14
CA ASN A 53 50.89 -2.36 3.17
C ASN A 53 50.78 -3.84 3.58
N THR A 54 51.94 -4.49 3.65
CA THR A 54 52.07 -5.86 4.15
C THR A 54 52.64 -5.82 5.56
N LYS A 55 52.61 -6.95 6.26
CA LYS A 55 53.25 -7.09 7.56
C LYS A 55 54.75 -6.76 7.45
N GLU A 56 55.23 -5.88 8.31
CA GLU A 56 56.64 -5.58 8.38
C GLU A 56 57.38 -6.67 9.15
N ILE A 57 58.34 -7.28 8.47
CA ILE A 57 59.30 -8.19 9.08
C ILE A 57 60.66 -7.58 8.78
N GLU A 58 61.35 -7.14 9.82
CA GLU A 58 62.67 -6.52 9.71
C GLU A 58 63.63 -7.44 8.93
N GLY A 59 64.28 -6.89 7.91
CA GLY A 59 65.15 -7.65 7.01
C GLY A 59 64.43 -8.44 5.91
N TYR A 60 63.10 -8.38 5.81
CA TYR A 60 62.33 -9.04 4.76
C TYR A 60 61.37 -8.07 4.05
N TYR A 61 60.98 -8.42 2.82
CA TYR A 61 59.98 -7.73 2.02
C TYR A 61 59.00 -8.73 1.41
N PHE A 62 57.85 -8.23 0.97
CA PHE A 62 56.87 -9.02 0.26
C PHE A 62 56.78 -8.57 -1.19
N GLU A 63 56.79 -9.53 -2.11
CA GLU A 63 56.64 -9.31 -3.55
C GLU A 63 55.32 -9.89 -4.02
N PHE A 64 54.53 -9.12 -4.77
CA PHE A 64 53.25 -9.58 -5.31
C PHE A 64 53.44 -10.27 -6.66
N ASP A 65 52.64 -11.31 -6.92
CA ASP A 65 52.57 -11.99 -8.23
C ASP A 65 51.94 -11.16 -9.35
N LYS A 66 51.25 -10.08 -9.01
CA LYS A 66 50.70 -9.10 -9.95
C LYS A 66 51.54 -7.85 -9.94
N THR A 67 51.92 -7.37 -11.12
CA THR A 67 52.67 -6.13 -11.31
C THR A 67 51.78 -4.90 -11.15
N LEU A 68 52.37 -3.73 -10.85
CA LEU A 68 51.63 -2.46 -10.83
C LEU A 68 50.97 -2.12 -12.17
N ALA A 69 51.55 -2.58 -13.29
CA ALA A 69 50.93 -2.44 -14.61
C ALA A 69 49.64 -3.28 -14.72
N GLU A 70 49.61 -4.49 -14.16
CA GLU A 70 48.40 -5.32 -14.08
C GLU A 70 47.37 -4.77 -13.08
N LEU A 71 47.82 -3.98 -12.10
CA LEU A 71 46.97 -3.26 -11.15
C LEU A 71 46.60 -1.84 -11.62
N SER A 72 46.93 -1.50 -12.86
CA SER A 72 46.56 -0.25 -13.50
C SER A 72 45.39 -0.42 -14.47
N ASN A 73 44.62 0.63 -14.70
CA ASN A 73 43.51 0.64 -15.66
C ASN A 73 42.52 -0.53 -15.48
N ILE A 74 42.08 -0.77 -14.25
CA ILE A 74 41.36 -2.00 -13.86
C ILE A 74 40.03 -2.14 -14.62
N GLN A 75 39.87 -3.26 -15.33
CA GLN A 75 38.69 -3.57 -16.15
C GLN A 75 37.87 -4.77 -15.64
N SER A 76 38.31 -5.42 -14.57
CA SER A 76 37.68 -6.62 -13.99
C SER A 76 38.20 -6.85 -12.57
N ASN A 77 37.59 -7.78 -11.81
CA ASN A 77 38.09 -8.12 -10.49
C ASN A 77 39.49 -8.78 -10.58
N ILE A 78 40.38 -8.46 -9.65
CA ILE A 78 41.78 -8.94 -9.62
C ILE A 78 42.07 -9.55 -8.25
N LYS A 79 42.85 -10.64 -8.23
CA LYS A 79 43.43 -11.22 -7.01
C LYS A 79 44.96 -11.23 -7.12
N ALA A 80 45.65 -10.74 -6.09
CA ALA A 80 47.11 -10.67 -6.02
C ALA A 80 47.64 -11.31 -4.73
N THR A 81 48.73 -12.07 -4.84
CA THR A 81 49.33 -12.88 -3.76
C THR A 81 50.74 -12.39 -3.44
N ALA A 82 51.04 -12.17 -2.16
CA ALA A 82 52.32 -11.69 -1.67
C ALA A 82 53.24 -12.83 -1.16
N TYR A 83 54.50 -12.81 -1.58
CA TYR A 83 55.55 -13.79 -1.24
C TYR A 83 56.71 -13.14 -0.47
N GLN A 84 57.19 -13.77 0.61
CA GLN A 84 58.25 -13.21 1.46
C GLN A 84 59.67 -13.40 0.87
N LYS A 85 60.53 -12.38 0.98
CA LYS A 85 61.92 -12.32 0.48
C LYS A 85 62.85 -11.59 1.46
N GLU A 86 64.14 -11.95 1.54
CA GLU A 86 65.13 -11.27 2.41
C GLU A 86 65.75 -10.04 1.70
N CYS A 87 65.96 -8.96 2.45
CA CYS A 87 66.52 -7.70 1.96
C CYS A 87 68.06 -7.73 1.92
N ASP A 88 68.62 -6.90 1.03
CA ASP A 88 70.04 -6.55 1.07
C ASP A 88 70.26 -5.34 2.00
N LYS A 89 71.50 -5.09 2.41
CA LYS A 89 71.94 -3.94 3.20
C LYS A 89 73.21 -3.35 2.62
N VAL A 90 73.21 -2.07 2.29
CA VAL A 90 74.33 -1.32 1.76
C VAL A 90 74.80 -0.33 2.82
N CYS A 91 76.03 -0.42 3.30
CA CYS A 91 76.59 0.52 4.25
C CYS A 91 77.48 1.54 3.52
N ARG A 92 77.15 2.84 3.62
CA ARG A 92 77.88 3.96 3.02
C ARG A 92 78.41 4.88 4.10
N TYR A 93 79.62 5.41 3.95
CA TYR A 93 80.22 6.38 4.87
C TYR A 93 80.59 7.63 4.09
N TYR A 94 80.17 8.82 4.52
CA TYR A 94 80.37 10.10 3.85
C TYR A 94 81.02 11.15 4.74
N ASP A 95 81.89 11.98 4.19
CA ASP A 95 82.36 13.24 4.77
C ASP A 95 81.87 14.41 3.89
N GLY A 96 80.89 15.17 4.39
CA GLY A 96 80.08 16.08 3.56
C GLY A 96 79.41 15.31 2.41
N GLU A 97 79.65 15.73 1.17
CA GLU A 97 79.18 15.02 -0.04
C GLU A 97 80.13 13.90 -0.51
N THR A 98 81.27 13.71 0.16
CA THR A 98 82.34 12.80 -0.30
C THR A 98 82.14 11.38 0.24
N LEU A 99 81.95 10.39 -0.64
CA LEU A 99 81.84 8.97 -0.25
C LEU A 99 83.22 8.37 0.11
N LEU A 100 83.33 7.83 1.32
CA LEU A 100 84.54 7.25 1.89
C LEU A 100 84.59 5.72 1.80
N LYS A 101 83.44 5.04 1.95
CA LYS A 101 83.33 3.58 1.87
C LYS A 101 81.90 3.18 1.52
N GLU A 102 81.73 2.21 0.62
CA GLU A 102 80.44 1.55 0.34
C GLU A 102 80.62 0.02 0.34
N GLU A 103 79.70 -0.71 0.97
CA GLU A 103 79.65 -2.18 0.88
C GLU A 103 78.23 -2.73 0.92
N THR A 104 77.93 -3.75 0.10
CA THR A 104 76.62 -4.43 0.03
C THR A 104 76.71 -5.82 0.66
N ILE A 105 75.86 -6.09 1.65
CA ILE A 105 75.78 -7.32 2.43
C ILE A 105 74.33 -7.76 2.60
N LYS A 106 74.05 -9.02 2.98
CA LYS A 106 72.68 -9.42 3.35
C LYS A 106 72.28 -8.73 4.65
N TYR A 107 70.99 -8.44 4.84
CA TYR A 107 70.53 -7.62 5.98
C TYR A 107 71.08 -8.07 7.34
N THR A 108 71.16 -9.39 7.55
CA THR A 108 71.64 -10.02 8.79
C THR A 108 73.16 -9.97 8.99
N ALA A 109 73.96 -9.56 8.00
CA ALA A 109 75.42 -9.43 8.10
C ALA A 109 75.85 -8.02 8.59
N SER A 110 77.06 -7.85 9.13
CA SER A 110 77.53 -6.57 9.73
C SER A 110 78.70 -5.92 8.99
N SER A 111 78.74 -4.58 8.99
CA SER A 111 79.76 -3.71 8.38
C SER A 111 80.74 -3.12 9.41
N THR A 112 81.95 -2.74 8.97
CA THR A 112 82.94 -1.99 9.78
C THR A 112 83.20 -0.58 9.23
N ALA A 113 83.36 0.41 10.11
CA ALA A 113 83.58 1.81 9.73
C ALA A 113 85.02 2.08 9.22
N PRO A 114 85.21 3.02 8.27
CA PRO A 114 86.53 3.44 7.80
C PRO A 114 87.24 4.35 8.82
N THR A 115 88.58 4.32 8.84
CA THR A 115 89.42 5.20 9.65
C THR A 115 89.55 6.60 9.03
N ILE A 116 89.34 7.66 9.83
CA ILE A 116 89.52 9.07 9.43
C ILE A 116 90.86 9.57 9.99
N GLU A 117 91.67 10.19 9.14
CA GLU A 117 93.01 10.66 9.51
C GLU A 117 92.91 11.93 10.37
N GLY A 118 93.43 11.88 11.60
CA GLY A 118 93.46 13.01 12.53
C GLY A 118 92.31 13.05 13.57
N GLU A 119 91.28 12.22 13.44
CA GLU A 119 90.20 12.10 14.41
C GLU A 119 90.19 10.74 15.12
N ALA A 120 90.49 10.76 16.43
CA ALA A 120 90.34 9.60 17.29
C ALA A 120 88.86 9.50 17.73
N ASN A 121 88.07 8.75 16.96
CA ASN A 121 86.61 8.51 17.11
C ASN A 121 85.71 9.55 16.42
N PRO A 122 85.66 9.55 15.07
CA PRO A 122 84.70 10.36 14.31
C PRO A 122 83.26 10.09 14.74
N SER A 123 82.49 11.15 14.95
CA SER A 123 81.06 11.08 15.26
C SER A 123 80.27 10.96 13.96
N TRP A 124 79.57 9.85 13.78
CA TRP A 124 78.79 9.57 12.59
C TRP A 124 77.30 9.74 12.88
N ILE A 125 76.65 10.59 12.10
CA ILE A 125 75.19 10.63 12.03
C ILE A 125 74.78 9.50 11.10
N LEU A 126 74.24 8.44 11.68
CA LEU A 126 73.66 7.35 10.91
C LEU A 126 72.26 7.73 10.45
N THR A 127 72.06 7.80 9.15
CA THR A 127 70.75 7.65 8.54
C THR A 127 70.60 6.26 7.96
N THR A 128 69.45 5.66 8.24
CA THR A 128 69.08 4.39 7.63
C THR A 128 67.92 4.66 6.67
N GLU A 129 68.14 4.39 5.41
CA GLU A 129 67.11 4.42 4.39
C GLU A 129 66.85 3.00 3.91
N ARG A 130 65.65 2.69 3.45
CA ARG A 130 65.37 1.45 2.73
C ARG A 130 64.83 1.81 1.36
N VAL A 131 65.54 1.44 0.30
CA VAL A 131 65.11 1.65 -1.09
C VAL A 131 65.04 0.31 -1.79
N ASN A 132 63.88 0.01 -2.40
CA ASN A 132 63.66 -1.15 -3.27
C ASN A 132 64.25 -2.45 -2.73
N ASN A 133 63.91 -2.77 -1.47
CA ASN A 133 64.31 -3.99 -0.76
C ASN A 133 65.78 -4.06 -0.33
N VAL A 134 66.46 -2.92 -0.33
CA VAL A 134 67.82 -2.75 0.13
C VAL A 134 67.85 -1.71 1.25
N TYR A 135 68.45 -2.04 2.39
CA TYR A 135 68.67 -1.13 3.51
C TYR A 135 69.98 -0.38 3.32
N TYR A 136 69.92 0.91 3.05
CA TYR A 136 71.07 1.79 3.04
C TYR A 136 71.34 2.32 4.45
N TYR A 137 72.52 2.05 4.98
CA TYR A 137 73.01 2.61 6.23
C TYR A 137 74.06 3.63 5.84
N THR A 138 73.66 4.90 5.80
CA THR A 138 74.50 6.02 5.44
C THR A 138 75.00 6.69 6.71
N TYR A 139 76.30 6.62 6.94
CA TYR A 139 76.97 7.27 8.05
C TYR A 139 77.60 8.55 7.51
N THR A 140 77.10 9.72 7.92
CA THR A 140 77.67 11.02 7.53
C THR A 140 78.45 11.62 8.71
N LEU A 141 79.64 12.15 8.43
CA LEU A 141 80.49 12.79 9.44
C LEU A 141 79.81 14.07 9.96
N ASP A 142 79.70 14.23 11.27
CA ASP A 142 79.00 15.35 11.93
C ASP A 142 79.77 16.67 11.77
N SER A 143 79.35 17.51 10.81
CA SER A 143 79.99 18.81 10.48
C SER A 143 79.61 19.96 11.43
N GLY A 144 78.56 19.79 12.25
CA GLY A 144 78.05 20.80 13.17
C GLY A 144 77.09 21.84 12.59
N GLU A 145 76.74 21.79 11.29
CA GLU A 145 75.74 22.68 10.67
C GLU A 145 74.29 22.25 10.98
N GLU A 146 73.40 23.22 11.25
CA GLU A 146 71.98 23.01 11.57
C GLU A 146 71.05 23.70 10.56
N PHE A 147 69.97 23.01 10.15
CA PHE A 147 68.90 23.52 9.31
C PHE A 147 67.56 23.50 10.05
N GLU A 148 66.65 24.39 9.67
CA GLU A 148 65.31 24.48 10.24
C GLU A 148 64.27 23.89 9.27
N VAL A 149 63.47 22.94 9.77
CA VAL A 149 62.29 22.42 9.09
C VAL A 149 61.06 23.05 9.72
N ILE A 150 60.26 23.77 8.92
CA ILE A 150 59.06 24.48 9.36
C ILE A 150 57.83 23.75 8.82
N PHE A 151 56.86 23.49 9.69
CA PHE A 151 55.54 22.98 9.33
C PHE A 151 54.52 24.11 9.45
N GLU A 152 53.76 24.35 8.39
CA GLU A 152 52.71 25.37 8.36
C GLU A 152 51.46 24.89 7.64
N TYR A 153 50.30 25.41 8.01
CA TYR A 153 49.07 25.19 7.23
C TYR A 153 49.12 25.98 5.92
N GLU A 154 48.32 25.58 4.92
CA GLU A 154 48.17 26.29 3.63
C GLU A 154 47.93 27.80 3.73
N ASN A 155 47.35 28.28 4.84
CA ASN A 155 47.12 29.69 5.09
C ASN A 155 48.32 30.43 5.72
N GLY A 156 49.51 29.81 5.76
CA GLY A 156 50.74 30.32 6.36
C GLY A 156 50.74 30.30 7.90
N ARG A 157 49.78 29.63 8.54
CA ARG A 157 49.75 29.50 10.00
C ARG A 157 50.78 28.45 10.45
N PHE A 158 51.77 28.91 11.22
CA PHE A 158 52.77 28.07 11.87
C PHE A 158 52.16 26.93 12.71
N ILE A 159 52.68 25.72 12.54
CA ILE A 159 52.36 24.51 13.32
C ILE A 159 53.49 24.24 14.31
N SER A 160 54.70 23.99 13.80
CA SER A 160 55.90 23.68 14.57
C SER A 160 57.15 23.89 13.71
N SER A 161 58.32 24.01 14.33
CA SER A 161 59.60 23.86 13.63
C SER A 161 60.56 22.99 14.44
N GLU A 162 61.48 22.34 13.73
CA GLU A 162 62.54 21.53 14.30
C GLU A 162 63.88 21.95 13.69
N LYS A 163 64.88 22.21 14.54
CA LYS A 163 66.26 22.43 14.10
C LYS A 163 67.02 21.12 14.16
N VAL A 164 67.54 20.68 13.02
CA VAL A 164 68.24 19.41 12.88
C VAL A 164 69.59 19.59 12.20
N LYS A 165 70.53 18.70 12.50
CA LYS A 165 71.86 18.72 11.89
C LYS A 165 71.83 18.29 10.43
N TYR A 166 72.83 18.71 9.65
CA TYR A 166 73.05 18.25 8.26
C TYR A 166 72.87 16.72 8.14
N GLY A 167 72.03 16.33 7.20
CA GLY A 167 71.74 14.94 6.87
C GLY A 167 70.79 14.22 7.82
N SER A 168 70.22 14.88 8.84
CA SER A 168 69.25 14.27 9.76
C SER A 168 67.92 13.93 9.07
N LYS A 169 67.17 12.98 9.65
CA LYS A 169 65.79 12.67 9.28
C LYS A 169 64.80 13.43 10.19
N VAL A 170 63.76 14.02 9.60
CA VAL A 170 62.63 14.65 10.32
C VAL A 170 61.35 13.89 10.00
N GLU A 171 60.53 13.63 11.02
CA GLU A 171 59.20 13.01 10.87
C GLU A 171 58.12 14.09 10.84
N TYR A 172 57.01 13.84 10.15
CA TYR A 172 55.87 14.76 10.18
C TYR A 172 55.31 14.92 11.61
N PRO A 173 54.85 16.11 11.99
CA PRO A 173 54.23 16.33 13.29
C PRO A 173 52.95 15.50 13.41
N ASN A 174 52.73 14.89 14.58
CA ASN A 174 51.46 14.23 14.86
C ASN A 174 50.39 15.29 15.16
N LEU A 175 49.50 15.53 14.18
CA LEU A 175 48.41 16.51 14.29
C LEU A 175 47.16 15.97 15.01
N GLY A 176 47.18 14.69 15.43
CA GLY A 176 46.03 14.01 16.00
C GLY A 176 45.03 13.52 14.94
N GLU A 177 44.15 12.62 15.35
CA GLU A 177 43.06 12.13 14.50
C GLU A 177 41.80 12.97 14.73
N GLU A 178 41.28 13.54 13.65
CA GLU A 178 39.97 14.20 13.64
C GLU A 178 39.03 13.41 12.73
N GLU A 179 37.87 13.04 13.27
CA GLU A 179 36.89 12.24 12.54
C GLU A 179 36.40 13.01 11.30
N GLY A 180 36.38 12.33 10.15
CA GLY A 180 36.00 12.92 8.87
C GLY A 180 37.08 13.74 8.17
N TYR A 181 38.28 13.89 8.75
CA TYR A 181 39.39 14.62 8.14
C TYR A 181 40.67 13.77 8.03
N TYR A 182 41.52 14.16 7.07
CA TYR A 182 42.90 13.71 6.96
C TYR A 182 43.80 14.90 6.64
N TYR A 183 45.10 14.74 6.88
CA TYR A 183 46.10 15.75 6.61
C TYR A 183 47.02 15.26 5.50
N ASP A 184 47.18 16.10 4.48
CA ASP A 184 48.15 15.91 3.41
C ASP A 184 49.34 16.85 3.64
N PHE A 185 50.55 16.36 3.38
CA PHE A 185 51.80 17.05 3.70
C PHE A 185 52.61 17.23 2.42
N ASP A 186 52.77 18.47 1.98
CA ASP A 186 53.57 18.84 0.81
C ASP A 186 54.88 19.48 1.26
N SER A 187 56.01 18.87 0.94
CA SER A 187 57.34 19.29 1.40
C SER A 187 58.16 19.85 0.25
N ASP A 188 58.77 21.02 0.44
CA ASP A 188 59.65 21.63 -0.58
C ASP A 188 61.08 21.04 -0.63
N GLY A 189 61.41 20.12 0.28
CA GLY A 189 62.69 19.39 0.31
C GLY A 189 62.60 17.96 0.86
N ASP A 190 63.75 17.30 0.95
CA ASP A 190 63.86 15.90 1.42
C ASP A 190 63.97 15.82 2.96
N LEU A 191 62.92 15.31 3.60
CA LEU A 191 62.86 15.12 5.05
C LEU A 191 63.63 13.88 5.54
N ASN A 192 63.99 12.95 4.66
CA ASN A 192 64.81 11.78 5.04
C ASN A 192 66.30 12.13 5.15
N HIS A 193 66.72 13.20 4.47
CA HIS A 193 68.10 13.69 4.46
C HIS A 193 68.16 15.21 4.32
N VAL A 194 67.97 15.92 5.43
CA VAL A 194 67.86 17.38 5.45
C VAL A 194 69.23 18.04 5.19
N THR A 195 69.38 18.69 4.03
CA THR A 195 70.61 19.40 3.62
C THR A 195 70.43 20.92 3.44
N SER A 196 69.20 21.41 3.60
CA SER A 196 68.83 22.84 3.59
C SER A 196 67.63 23.07 4.51
N ASN A 197 67.24 24.34 4.73
CA ASN A 197 65.94 24.63 5.35
C ASN A 197 64.81 24.10 4.46
N ILE A 198 63.75 23.57 5.08
CA ILE A 198 62.60 22.96 4.40
C ILE A 198 61.31 23.55 4.99
N THR A 199 60.35 23.86 4.12
CA THR A 199 58.98 24.20 4.51
C THR A 199 58.03 23.07 4.07
N VAL A 200 57.24 22.60 5.02
CA VAL A 200 56.18 21.60 4.78
C VAL A 200 54.82 22.27 4.94
N VAL A 201 54.07 22.35 3.86
CA VAL A 201 52.70 22.85 3.82
C VAL A 201 51.72 21.72 4.12
N VAL A 202 50.84 21.94 5.09
CA VAL A 202 49.85 20.95 5.54
C VAL A 202 48.45 21.36 5.12
N SER A 203 47.78 20.49 4.36
CA SER A 203 46.39 20.65 3.91
C SER A 203 45.48 19.78 4.75
N LYS A 204 44.42 20.37 5.34
CA LYS A 204 43.38 19.62 6.05
C LYS A 204 42.22 19.31 5.08
N LEU A 205 42.08 18.04 4.71
CA LEU A 205 41.14 17.58 3.70
C LEU A 205 40.02 16.73 4.31
N ILE A 206 38.86 16.72 3.66
CA ILE A 206 37.70 15.93 4.08
C ILE A 206 37.88 14.50 3.56
N CYS A 207 37.66 13.50 4.42
CA CYS A 207 37.64 12.11 4.00
C CYS A 207 36.46 11.83 3.07
N ASP A 208 36.60 10.84 2.20
CA ASP A 208 35.46 10.28 1.50
C ASP A 208 34.76 9.22 2.37
N LYS A 209 33.54 8.84 1.99
CA LYS A 209 32.85 7.67 2.51
C LYS A 209 32.19 6.83 1.42
N ASP A 210 32.26 5.52 1.61
CA ASP A 210 31.62 4.49 0.79
C ASP A 210 30.52 3.83 1.61
N CYS A 211 29.27 4.18 1.31
CA CYS A 211 28.07 3.72 1.99
C CYS A 211 27.46 2.51 1.28
N THR A 212 27.14 1.45 2.01
CA THR A 212 26.44 0.27 1.49
C THR A 212 25.18 -0.01 2.29
N PHE A 213 24.07 -0.32 1.62
CA PHE A 213 22.76 -0.51 2.25
C PHE A 213 22.27 -1.95 2.08
N TYR A 214 21.89 -2.59 3.18
CA TYR A 214 21.43 -3.97 3.21
C TYR A 214 20.02 -4.12 3.79
N ILE A 215 19.19 -4.90 3.12
CA ILE A 215 17.89 -5.37 3.60
C ILE A 215 17.92 -6.90 3.51
N ASP A 216 17.64 -7.60 4.62
CA ASP A 216 17.71 -9.07 4.69
C ASP A 216 19.02 -9.65 4.15
N ASP A 217 20.15 -9.06 4.56
CA ASP A 217 21.51 -9.36 4.11
C ASP A 217 21.77 -9.21 2.59
N LYS A 218 20.81 -8.64 1.84
CA LYS A 218 20.98 -8.32 0.42
C LYS A 218 21.34 -6.86 0.26
N LEU A 219 22.39 -6.61 -0.53
CA LEU A 219 22.78 -5.27 -0.93
C LEU A 219 21.68 -4.67 -1.83
N VAL A 220 21.13 -3.52 -1.42
CA VAL A 220 20.05 -2.82 -2.14
C VAL A 220 20.51 -1.51 -2.76
N ASP A 221 21.58 -0.89 -2.23
CA ASP A 221 22.12 0.36 -2.75
C ASP A 221 23.59 0.57 -2.32
N GLU A 222 24.33 1.38 -3.07
CA GLU A 222 25.72 1.78 -2.81
C GLU A 222 25.93 3.26 -3.18
N GLN A 223 26.57 4.04 -2.29
CA GLN A 223 26.78 5.49 -2.50
C GLN A 223 28.19 5.90 -2.08
N TYR A 224 28.82 6.76 -2.89
CA TYR A 224 30.14 7.32 -2.60
C TYR A 224 30.03 8.85 -2.48
N LEU A 225 30.42 9.39 -1.33
CA LEU A 225 30.11 10.75 -0.89
C LEU A 225 31.30 11.35 -0.11
N GLU A 226 31.38 12.66 0.04
CA GLU A 226 32.26 13.24 1.07
C GLU A 226 31.73 12.89 2.47
N TYR A 227 32.60 12.78 3.47
CA TYR A 227 32.25 12.24 4.80
C TYR A 227 31.02 12.92 5.44
N PHE A 228 30.92 14.24 5.32
CA PHE A 228 29.85 15.05 5.92
C PHE A 228 28.56 15.13 5.08
N GLU A 229 28.56 14.66 3.84
CA GLU A 229 27.35 14.61 3.01
C GLU A 229 26.38 13.54 3.55
N LYS A 230 25.06 13.80 3.54
CA LYS A 230 24.09 12.81 4.02
C LYS A 230 23.74 11.81 2.91
N PRO A 231 23.81 10.49 3.16
CA PRO A 231 23.35 9.51 2.19
C PRO A 231 21.84 9.58 1.99
N GLN A 232 21.38 9.16 0.81
CA GLN A 232 19.96 8.99 0.50
C GLN A 232 19.55 7.55 0.82
N PHE A 233 18.72 7.34 1.84
CA PHE A 233 18.33 5.96 2.18
C PHE A 233 17.36 5.38 1.14
N PRO A 234 17.51 4.10 0.77
CA PRO A 234 16.55 3.42 -0.10
C PRO A 234 15.18 3.27 0.56
N ALA A 235 14.15 3.02 -0.24
CA ALA A 235 12.80 2.83 0.28
C ALA A 235 12.72 1.55 1.13
N ASN A 236 12.08 1.65 2.30
CA ASN A 236 11.90 0.51 3.19
C ASN A 236 10.85 -0.48 2.62
N PRO A 237 10.94 -1.78 2.97
CA PRO A 237 9.97 -2.78 2.53
C PRO A 237 8.56 -2.49 3.03
N LYS A 238 7.57 -2.74 2.18
CA LYS A 238 6.14 -2.71 2.55
C LYS A 238 5.79 -3.80 3.55
N GLY A 239 4.71 -3.62 4.31
CA GLY A 239 4.26 -4.60 5.29
C GLY A 239 5.23 -4.82 6.46
N THR A 240 5.98 -3.78 6.83
CA THR A 240 6.91 -3.82 7.95
C THR A 240 6.72 -2.64 8.89
N THR A 241 7.05 -2.82 10.16
CA THR A 241 6.97 -1.80 11.23
C THR A 241 8.30 -1.69 11.96
N ASN A 242 8.46 -0.68 12.83
CA ASN A 242 9.66 -0.49 13.64
C ASN A 242 10.98 -0.47 12.83
N GLN A 243 10.93 0.14 11.65
CA GLN A 243 12.03 0.18 10.69
C GLN A 243 13.17 1.09 11.19
N VAL A 244 14.37 0.53 11.34
CA VAL A 244 15.58 1.26 11.79
C VAL A 244 16.79 0.84 10.98
N TRP A 245 17.50 1.81 10.40
CA TRP A 245 18.79 1.58 9.74
C TRP A 245 19.92 1.64 10.77
N ASN A 246 20.59 0.50 10.99
CA ASN A 246 21.74 0.40 11.87
C ASN A 246 23.03 0.69 11.10
N GLU A 247 23.89 1.52 11.68
CA GLU A 247 25.16 1.93 11.08
C GLU A 247 26.34 1.20 11.72
N VAL A 248 27.24 0.68 10.88
CA VAL A 248 28.58 0.24 11.27
C VAL A 248 29.57 0.91 10.35
N LYS A 249 30.61 1.55 10.91
CA LYS A 249 31.63 2.24 10.12
C LYS A 249 33.03 1.79 10.46
N GLU A 250 33.88 1.71 9.44
CA GLU A 250 35.31 1.46 9.56
C GLU A 250 36.07 2.46 8.68
N ARG A 251 37.24 2.91 9.14
CA ARG A 251 38.11 3.81 8.38
C ARG A 251 39.28 3.00 7.81
N ILE A 252 39.52 3.13 6.52
CA ILE A 252 40.72 2.61 5.85
C ILE A 252 41.31 3.77 5.04
N ASP A 253 42.53 4.19 5.39
CA ASP A 253 43.18 5.38 4.85
C ASP A 253 42.30 6.64 4.99
N ASN A 254 41.96 7.26 3.86
CA ASN A 254 41.18 8.48 3.76
C ASN A 254 39.71 8.22 3.42
N ILE A 255 39.25 6.96 3.51
CA ILE A 255 37.89 6.54 3.17
C ILE A 255 37.23 5.87 4.39
N TYR A 256 36.01 6.30 4.71
CA TYR A 256 35.13 5.62 5.66
C TYR A 256 34.19 4.66 4.93
N TYR A 257 34.29 3.37 5.23
CA TYR A 257 33.34 2.38 4.75
C TYR A 257 32.19 2.29 5.76
N VAL A 258 30.99 2.66 5.33
CA VAL A 258 29.80 2.75 6.18
C VAL A 258 28.78 1.72 5.70
N LYS A 259 28.48 0.74 6.54
CA LYS A 259 27.45 -0.27 6.28
C LYS A 259 26.17 0.09 7.04
N TYR A 260 25.08 0.28 6.29
CA TYR A 260 23.74 0.44 6.79
C TYR A 260 22.96 -0.88 6.65
N THR A 261 22.36 -1.38 7.73
CA THR A 261 21.51 -2.59 7.71
C THR A 261 20.14 -2.28 8.30
N LEU A 262 19.07 -2.56 7.56
CA LEU A 262 17.70 -2.32 8.01
C LEU A 262 17.23 -3.43 8.95
N SER A 263 16.78 -3.07 10.15
CA SER A 263 16.00 -3.92 11.05
C SER A 263 14.54 -3.48 11.08
N TYR A 264 13.62 -4.43 11.12
CA TYR A 264 12.19 -4.18 11.11
C TYR A 264 11.42 -5.39 11.68
N ASP A 265 10.18 -5.16 12.10
CA ASP A 265 9.21 -6.22 12.40
C ASP A 265 8.24 -6.41 11.23
N ILE A 266 7.72 -7.62 11.05
CA ILE A 266 6.67 -7.87 10.04
C ILE A 266 5.35 -7.30 10.57
N LEU A 267 4.62 -6.58 9.72
CA LEU A 267 3.31 -6.00 10.06
C LEU A 267 2.30 -7.11 10.40
N GLU A 268 1.56 -6.92 11.50
CA GLU A 268 0.46 -7.80 11.92
C GLU A 268 -0.87 -7.02 12.06
N PRO A 269 -1.64 -6.82 10.97
CA PRO A 269 -2.92 -6.14 11.06
C PRO A 269 -3.97 -6.99 11.81
N THR A 270 -4.94 -6.32 12.41
CA THR A 270 -5.99 -6.98 13.20
C THR A 270 -7.20 -7.38 12.35
N ILE A 271 -7.94 -8.37 12.83
CA ILE A 271 -9.22 -8.82 12.30
C ILE A 271 -10.28 -8.57 13.38
N THR A 272 -11.28 -7.76 13.05
CA THR A 272 -12.42 -7.48 13.94
C THR A 272 -13.68 -8.12 13.37
N TYR A 273 -14.36 -8.91 14.21
CA TYR A 273 -15.59 -9.62 13.86
C TYR A 273 -16.80 -8.88 14.41
N TYR A 274 -17.83 -8.70 13.59
CA TYR A 274 -19.07 -8.03 13.96
C TYR A 274 -20.28 -8.97 13.86
N ASP A 275 -21.13 -8.98 14.88
CA ASP A 275 -22.47 -9.57 14.89
C ASP A 275 -23.47 -8.47 15.24
N ASP A 276 -24.33 -8.09 14.29
CA ASP A 276 -25.36 -7.06 14.47
C ASP A 276 -24.80 -5.74 15.05
N GLY A 277 -23.69 -5.27 14.48
CA GLY A 277 -22.99 -4.05 14.91
C GLY A 277 -22.13 -4.19 16.17
N GLN A 278 -22.19 -5.32 16.88
CA GLN A 278 -21.39 -5.57 18.07
C GLN A 278 -20.11 -6.34 17.73
N VAL A 279 -18.99 -5.95 18.34
CA VAL A 279 -17.72 -6.67 18.21
C VAL A 279 -17.81 -7.98 18.99
N VAL A 280 -17.39 -9.08 18.37
CA VAL A 280 -17.30 -10.39 19.01
C VAL A 280 -15.85 -10.87 19.06
N ASP A 281 -15.45 -11.43 20.20
CA ASP A 281 -14.09 -11.92 20.42
C ASP A 281 -13.92 -13.32 19.82
N LEU A 282 -13.28 -13.38 18.64
CA LEU A 282 -12.98 -14.63 17.94
C LEU A 282 -11.52 -14.69 17.52
N LEU A 283 -10.98 -15.90 17.43
CA LEU A 283 -9.66 -16.16 16.86
C LEU A 283 -9.81 -16.80 15.48
N PRO A 284 -8.89 -16.49 14.56
CA PRO A 284 -7.76 -15.55 14.69
C PRO A 284 -8.20 -14.08 14.62
N ASN A 285 -7.62 -13.21 15.45
CA ASN A 285 -7.94 -11.77 15.51
C ASN A 285 -6.85 -10.88 14.91
N LYS A 286 -5.87 -11.48 14.22
CA LYS A 286 -4.80 -10.83 13.47
C LYS A 286 -4.26 -11.76 12.39
N PHE A 287 -3.51 -11.22 11.44
CA PHE A 287 -2.77 -11.98 10.44
C PHE A 287 -1.38 -11.37 10.23
N THR A 288 -0.43 -12.16 9.75
CA THR A 288 0.90 -11.68 9.38
C THR A 288 0.88 -11.21 7.92
N TYR A 289 1.44 -10.03 7.62
CA TYR A 289 1.51 -9.52 6.26
C TYR A 289 2.20 -10.52 5.32
N GLY A 290 1.57 -10.78 4.18
CA GLY A 290 1.94 -11.80 3.21
C GLY A 290 1.22 -13.15 3.39
N GLU A 291 0.55 -13.36 4.52
CA GLU A 291 -0.14 -14.61 4.83
C GLU A 291 -1.66 -14.46 4.82
N LYS A 292 -2.36 -15.46 4.27
CA LYS A 292 -3.82 -15.55 4.34
C LYS A 292 -4.24 -16.38 5.55
N VAL A 293 -5.38 -16.02 6.11
CA VAL A 293 -5.95 -16.67 7.29
C VAL A 293 -7.41 -17.02 7.03
N THR A 294 -7.80 -18.27 7.32
CA THR A 294 -9.18 -18.74 7.24
C THR A 294 -9.98 -18.23 8.44
N LEU A 295 -11.14 -17.65 8.16
CA LEU A 295 -12.06 -17.13 9.18
C LEU A 295 -12.78 -18.29 9.90
N PRO A 296 -13.04 -18.17 11.21
CA PRO A 296 -13.66 -19.23 11.99
C PRO A 296 -15.15 -19.36 11.65
N SER A 297 -15.73 -20.54 11.88
CA SER A 297 -17.20 -20.65 11.98
C SER A 297 -17.70 -19.89 13.21
N TYR A 298 -18.91 -19.35 13.15
CA TYR A 298 -19.55 -18.67 14.28
C TYR A 298 -20.92 -19.28 14.58
N SER A 299 -21.19 -19.57 15.84
CA SER A 299 -22.43 -20.23 16.28
C SER A 299 -23.21 -19.31 17.21
N LYS A 300 -24.48 -19.09 16.88
CA LYS A 300 -25.41 -18.25 17.64
C LYS A 300 -26.70 -19.05 17.90
N PRO A 301 -27.08 -19.31 19.17
CA PRO A 301 -28.26 -20.14 19.47
C PRO A 301 -29.52 -19.65 18.77
N GLY A 302 -30.20 -20.56 18.07
CA GLY A 302 -31.41 -20.25 17.30
C GLY A 302 -31.17 -19.60 15.95
N TYR A 303 -29.91 -19.49 15.49
CA TYR A 303 -29.54 -18.96 14.19
C TYR A 303 -28.64 -19.93 13.41
N GLU A 304 -28.76 -19.91 12.09
CA GLU A 304 -27.87 -20.59 11.15
C GLU A 304 -26.90 -19.57 10.53
N PHE A 305 -25.60 -19.84 10.63
CA PHE A 305 -24.54 -18.96 10.15
C PHE A 305 -24.37 -19.06 8.63
N LEU A 306 -24.54 -17.94 7.94
CA LEU A 306 -24.39 -17.86 6.48
C LEU A 306 -22.94 -17.63 6.05
N GLY A 307 -22.11 -17.09 6.94
CA GLY A 307 -20.72 -16.75 6.67
C GLY A 307 -20.37 -15.32 7.10
N TRP A 308 -19.09 -14.99 6.91
CA TRP A 308 -18.57 -13.64 7.08
C TRP A 308 -18.68 -12.86 5.78
N TYR A 309 -18.95 -11.56 5.89
CA TYR A 309 -19.10 -10.64 4.78
C TYR A 309 -18.18 -9.43 4.99
N ILE A 310 -17.75 -8.82 3.90
CA ILE A 310 -16.81 -7.69 3.92
C ILE A 310 -17.40 -6.42 4.56
N SER A 311 -18.73 -6.30 4.55
CA SER A 311 -19.49 -5.23 5.20
C SER A 311 -20.94 -5.70 5.44
N ASP A 312 -21.64 -4.97 6.29
CA ASP A 312 -23.08 -5.10 6.54
C ASP A 312 -23.92 -4.90 5.26
N ILE A 313 -23.56 -3.91 4.45
CA ILE A 313 -24.26 -3.54 3.20
C ILE A 313 -23.88 -4.39 1.97
N SER A 314 -23.01 -5.40 2.13
CA SER A 314 -22.47 -6.21 1.02
C SER A 314 -23.05 -7.62 0.96
N ASN A 315 -23.15 -8.19 -0.25
CA ASN A 315 -23.42 -9.62 -0.46
C ASN A 315 -22.14 -10.41 -0.81
N THR A 316 -20.97 -9.78 -0.66
CA THR A 316 -19.68 -10.43 -0.88
C THR A 316 -19.22 -11.12 0.41
N SER A 317 -19.38 -12.45 0.44
CA SER A 317 -18.87 -13.30 1.51
C SER A 317 -17.35 -13.47 1.44
N CYS A 318 -16.69 -13.57 2.59
CA CYS A 318 -15.29 -13.94 2.74
C CYS A 318 -15.15 -15.14 3.67
N SER A 319 -14.32 -16.11 3.30
CA SER A 319 -13.92 -17.23 4.17
C SER A 319 -12.45 -17.14 4.57
N GLU A 320 -11.68 -16.29 3.90
CA GLU A 320 -10.26 -16.03 4.16
C GLU A 320 -9.99 -14.54 4.01
N VAL A 321 -9.03 -14.03 4.78
CA VAL A 321 -8.59 -12.63 4.76
C VAL A 321 -7.08 -12.53 4.87
N GLY A 322 -6.53 -11.32 4.72
CA GLY A 322 -5.10 -11.04 4.87
C GLY A 322 -4.36 -11.01 3.53
N GLY A 323 -3.22 -11.68 3.46
CA GLY A 323 -2.27 -11.58 2.36
C GLY A 323 -1.48 -10.28 2.46
N TYR A 324 -1.35 -9.53 1.37
CA TYR A 324 -0.61 -8.27 1.33
C TYR A 324 -1.44 -7.04 1.74
N CYS A 325 -2.46 -7.24 2.59
CA CYS A 325 -3.25 -6.14 3.14
C CYS A 325 -2.49 -5.50 4.29
N GLU A 326 -2.29 -4.18 4.26
CA GLU A 326 -1.65 -3.42 5.34
C GLU A 326 -2.68 -2.87 6.35
N ASP A 327 -3.96 -2.90 5.99
CA ASP A 327 -5.05 -2.36 6.80
C ASP A 327 -5.63 -3.40 7.76
N ASN A 328 -6.15 -2.92 8.89
CA ASN A 328 -6.99 -3.74 9.76
C ASN A 328 -8.30 -4.11 9.03
N ILE A 329 -8.74 -5.35 9.24
CA ILE A 329 -9.86 -5.95 8.53
C ILE A 329 -11.09 -6.01 9.45
N LYS A 330 -12.26 -5.69 8.89
CA LYS A 330 -13.56 -5.87 9.54
C LYS A 330 -14.40 -6.86 8.77
N VAL A 331 -15.00 -7.81 9.45
CA VAL A 331 -15.92 -8.79 8.84
C VAL A 331 -17.21 -8.88 9.63
N TYR A 332 -18.30 -9.16 8.93
CA TYR A 332 -19.66 -9.06 9.46
C TYR A 332 -20.36 -10.41 9.29
N ALA A 333 -20.83 -10.98 10.40
CA ALA A 333 -21.58 -12.22 10.39
C ALA A 333 -22.97 -11.99 9.80
N LYS A 334 -23.39 -12.86 8.89
CA LYS A 334 -24.80 -12.95 8.47
C LYS A 334 -25.41 -14.26 8.94
N PHE A 335 -26.68 -14.18 9.32
CA PHE A 335 -27.42 -15.27 9.93
C PHE A 335 -28.83 -15.38 9.35
N VAL A 336 -29.41 -16.57 9.46
CA VAL A 336 -30.85 -16.82 9.34
C VAL A 336 -31.36 -17.29 10.69
N GLN A 337 -32.42 -16.67 11.22
CA GLN A 337 -33.05 -17.17 12.44
C GLN A 337 -33.81 -18.47 12.13
N ILE A 338 -33.58 -19.51 12.92
CA ILE A 338 -34.18 -20.83 12.73
C ILE A 338 -35.01 -21.30 13.93
N SER A 339 -34.84 -20.70 15.10
CA SER A 339 -35.65 -20.96 16.29
C SER A 339 -35.53 -19.82 17.31
N GLY A 340 -36.23 -19.91 18.43
CA GLY A 340 -36.14 -18.91 19.50
C GLY A 340 -36.73 -17.55 19.09
N PHE A 341 -37.70 -17.57 18.18
CA PHE A 341 -38.46 -16.38 17.78
C PHE A 341 -39.16 -15.77 18.99
N LYS A 342 -39.10 -14.45 19.11
CA LYS A 342 -39.82 -13.74 20.16
C LYS A 342 -41.31 -13.75 19.82
N GLU A 343 -42.15 -14.03 20.81
CA GLU A 343 -43.60 -13.96 20.64
C GLU A 343 -44.00 -12.54 20.21
N PHE A 344 -44.68 -12.46 19.07
CA PHE A 344 -45.30 -11.25 18.57
C PHE A 344 -46.57 -10.98 19.35
N VAL A 345 -46.65 -9.81 19.98
CA VAL A 345 -47.80 -9.42 20.81
C VAL A 345 -48.46 -8.19 20.21
N LEU A 346 -49.78 -8.23 20.05
CA LEU A 346 -50.59 -7.04 19.77
C LEU A 346 -50.95 -6.37 21.10
N PRO A 347 -50.48 -5.14 21.39
CA PRO A 347 -50.78 -4.46 22.65
C PRO A 347 -52.28 -4.21 22.83
N GLU A 348 -52.74 -4.20 24.09
CA GLU A 348 -54.11 -3.78 24.41
C GLU A 348 -54.42 -2.39 23.85
N SER A 349 -55.63 -2.23 23.33
CA SER A 349 -56.10 -1.03 22.66
C SER A 349 -57.58 -0.79 22.93
N SER A 350 -58.03 0.44 22.66
CA SER A 350 -59.45 0.82 22.75
C SER A 350 -60.26 0.31 21.57
N GLY A 351 -59.60 -0.19 20.53
CA GLY A 351 -60.19 -0.76 19.33
C GLY A 351 -59.12 -1.15 18.32
N ASN A 352 -59.52 -1.85 17.27
CA ASN A 352 -58.60 -2.27 16.22
C ASN A 352 -58.98 -1.71 14.86
N PHE A 353 -57.98 -1.44 14.03
CA PHE A 353 -58.25 -1.23 12.60
C PHE A 353 -58.81 -2.52 12.00
N THR A 354 -59.68 -2.37 11.00
CA THR A 354 -60.42 -3.49 10.40
C THR A 354 -59.84 -3.96 9.07
N GLY A 355 -58.80 -3.29 8.59
CA GLY A 355 -58.15 -3.60 7.32
C GLY A 355 -57.07 -2.59 6.98
N ILE A 356 -56.31 -2.90 5.93
CA ILE A 356 -55.42 -1.97 5.23
C ILE A 356 -55.95 -1.83 3.82
N ARG A 357 -56.11 -0.59 3.34
CA ARG A 357 -56.46 -0.30 1.95
C ARG A 357 -55.25 0.23 1.20
N ARG A 358 -55.08 -0.25 -0.02
CA ARG A 358 -54.14 0.31 -1.00
C ARG A 358 -54.91 1.31 -1.85
N VAL A 359 -54.54 2.59 -1.75
CA VAL A 359 -55.22 3.71 -2.42
C VAL A 359 -54.28 4.27 -3.48
N GLU A 360 -54.75 4.39 -4.71
CA GLU A 360 -54.02 5.05 -5.78
C GLU A 360 -53.81 6.54 -5.44
N ASN A 361 -52.57 7.04 -5.63
CA ASN A 361 -52.16 8.38 -5.23
C ASN A 361 -51.51 9.17 -6.38
N GLY A 362 -52.09 9.05 -7.57
CA GLY A 362 -51.55 9.59 -8.82
C GLY A 362 -51.09 8.48 -9.77
N SER A 363 -50.51 8.87 -10.89
CA SER A 363 -50.17 7.95 -11.98
C SER A 363 -49.16 6.87 -11.52
N GLY A 364 -49.66 5.66 -11.24
CA GLY A 364 -48.83 4.50 -10.89
C GLY A 364 -48.28 4.48 -9.47
N THR A 365 -48.75 5.37 -8.58
CA THR A 365 -48.31 5.41 -7.18
C THR A 365 -49.43 5.03 -6.23
N TYR A 366 -49.08 4.51 -5.05
CA TYR A 366 -50.06 4.00 -4.10
C TYR A 366 -49.67 4.35 -2.67
N VAL A 367 -50.66 4.61 -1.82
CA VAL A 367 -50.47 4.70 -0.36
C VAL A 367 -51.25 3.60 0.33
N TYR A 368 -50.65 3.03 1.37
CA TYR A 368 -51.34 2.12 2.28
C TYR A 368 -51.89 2.92 3.45
N GLN A 369 -53.18 2.73 3.76
CA GLN A 369 -53.85 3.40 4.87
C GLN A 369 -54.68 2.41 5.68
N PRO A 370 -54.79 2.60 7.01
CA PRO A 370 -55.65 1.77 7.82
C PRO A 370 -57.12 2.09 7.61
N VAL A 371 -57.96 1.07 7.76
CA VAL A 371 -59.42 1.21 7.78
C VAL A 371 -59.87 1.34 9.23
N PHE A 372 -60.33 2.54 9.59
CA PHE A 372 -60.84 2.84 10.93
C PHE A 372 -62.08 1.99 11.26
N PRO A 373 -62.22 1.49 12.50
CA PRO A 373 -63.47 0.88 12.94
C PRO A 373 -64.58 1.94 12.99
N THR A 374 -65.84 1.52 12.79
CA THR A 374 -66.99 2.44 12.79
C THR A 374 -67.21 3.16 14.11
N THR A 375 -66.63 2.65 15.19
CA THR A 375 -66.68 3.21 16.56
C THR A 375 -65.66 4.31 16.82
N ALA A 376 -64.73 4.57 15.88
CA ALA A 376 -63.66 5.55 16.03
C ALA A 376 -63.82 6.74 15.08
N ASN A 377 -63.29 7.91 15.48
CA ASN A 377 -63.19 9.06 14.60
C ASN A 377 -62.11 8.82 13.53
N SER A 378 -62.48 8.88 12.26
CA SER A 378 -61.57 8.60 11.12
C SER A 378 -60.70 9.78 10.68
N GLN A 379 -60.77 10.93 11.36
CA GLN A 379 -59.92 12.08 11.04
C GLN A 379 -58.48 11.83 11.49
N VAL A 380 -57.62 11.45 10.54
CA VAL A 380 -56.24 10.98 10.78
C VAL A 380 -55.35 11.98 11.53
N THR A 381 -55.62 13.29 11.41
CA THR A 381 -54.83 14.35 12.05
C THR A 381 -55.04 14.44 13.57
N LEU A 382 -56.08 13.78 14.10
CA LEU A 382 -56.35 13.70 15.54
C LEU A 382 -55.43 12.71 16.26
N TYR A 383 -54.68 11.89 15.53
CA TYR A 383 -53.85 10.83 16.10
C TYR A 383 -52.36 11.10 15.91
N ASP A 384 -51.58 10.62 16.87
CA ASP A 384 -50.15 10.36 16.73
C ASP A 384 -49.96 8.92 16.23
N TRP A 385 -49.09 8.75 15.23
CA TRP A 385 -48.91 7.50 14.51
C TRP A 385 -47.56 6.86 14.81
N SER A 386 -47.54 5.55 14.97
CA SER A 386 -46.32 4.77 15.20
C SER A 386 -46.43 3.37 14.64
N THR A 387 -45.28 2.76 14.34
CA THR A 387 -45.13 1.33 14.11
C THR A 387 -44.28 0.73 15.24
N SER A 388 -44.50 -0.53 15.60
CA SER A 388 -43.69 -1.21 16.62
C SER A 388 -42.27 -1.51 16.15
N ASP A 389 -42.06 -1.57 14.83
CA ASP A 389 -40.76 -1.79 14.21
C ASP A 389 -40.65 -0.91 12.95
N SER A 390 -39.86 0.15 13.05
CA SER A 390 -39.64 1.10 11.96
C SER A 390 -38.69 0.59 10.87
N SER A 391 -37.99 -0.53 11.11
CA SER A 391 -37.19 -1.21 10.07
C SER A 391 -38.06 -2.00 9.10
N ILE A 392 -39.26 -2.42 9.54
CA ILE A 392 -40.25 -3.15 8.72
C ILE A 392 -41.15 -2.16 7.97
N ALA A 393 -41.74 -1.20 8.67
CA ALA A 393 -42.61 -0.18 8.08
C ALA A 393 -42.60 1.11 8.87
N THR A 394 -42.84 2.23 8.21
CA THR A 394 -43.06 3.55 8.85
C THR A 394 -44.46 4.07 8.54
N VAL A 395 -44.94 5.02 9.32
CA VAL A 395 -46.23 5.68 9.10
C VAL A 395 -46.10 7.19 9.22
N SER A 396 -46.70 7.92 8.28
CA SER A 396 -46.71 9.38 8.28
C SER A 396 -47.78 9.95 9.21
N THR A 397 -47.73 11.26 9.46
CA THR A 397 -48.79 12.00 10.17
C THR A 397 -50.15 11.99 9.45
N TRP A 398 -50.18 11.55 8.19
CA TRP A 398 -51.38 11.42 7.36
C TRP A 398 -51.87 9.97 7.26
N SER A 399 -51.39 9.08 8.14
CA SER A 399 -51.69 7.63 8.16
C SER A 399 -51.17 6.84 6.97
N SER A 400 -50.33 7.44 6.12
CA SER A 400 -49.72 6.73 4.98
C SER A 400 -48.60 5.83 5.48
N ILE A 401 -48.74 4.53 5.26
CA ILE A 401 -47.80 3.49 5.67
C ILE A 401 -46.82 3.23 4.53
N SER A 402 -45.53 3.16 4.85
CA SER A 402 -44.44 2.91 3.90
C SER A 402 -43.78 1.59 4.23
N ALA A 403 -43.70 0.69 3.26
CA ALA A 403 -43.00 -0.59 3.39
C ALA A 403 -41.49 -0.34 3.37
N LYS A 404 -40.74 -1.02 4.23
CA LYS A 404 -39.27 -0.99 4.22
C LYS A 404 -38.62 -2.35 4.06
N LYS A 405 -39.12 -3.33 4.79
CA LYS A 405 -38.55 -4.69 4.82
C LYS A 405 -39.68 -5.67 5.05
N ALA A 406 -39.58 -6.86 4.43
CA ALA A 406 -40.54 -7.92 4.67
C ALA A 406 -40.59 -8.29 6.16
N GLY A 407 -41.80 -8.48 6.69
CA GLY A 407 -42.01 -8.80 8.10
C GLY A 407 -43.30 -8.25 8.69
N TYR A 408 -43.53 -8.54 9.96
CA TYR A 408 -44.73 -8.12 10.70
C TYR A 408 -44.42 -6.99 11.68
N CYS A 409 -45.28 -5.96 11.75
CA CYS A 409 -45.23 -4.97 12.82
C CYS A 409 -46.63 -4.50 13.21
N VAL A 410 -46.74 -3.85 14.37
CA VAL A 410 -48.00 -3.27 14.86
C VAL A 410 -48.08 -1.82 14.41
N LEU A 411 -49.14 -1.46 13.71
CA LEU A 411 -49.51 -0.07 13.44
C LEU A 411 -50.37 0.44 14.60
N THR A 412 -50.03 1.58 15.19
CA THR A 412 -50.78 2.19 16.29
C THR A 412 -51.08 3.67 16.02
N ALA A 413 -52.34 4.05 16.21
CA ALA A 413 -52.81 5.42 16.31
C ALA A 413 -53.21 5.74 17.75
N THR A 414 -52.59 6.76 18.34
CA THR A 414 -52.88 7.25 19.70
C THR A 414 -53.59 8.59 19.60
N LEU A 415 -54.77 8.75 20.21
CA LEU A 415 -55.53 9.99 20.10
C LEU A 415 -54.84 11.13 20.88
N LYS A 416 -54.55 12.26 20.22
CA LYS A 416 -53.79 13.39 20.80
C LYS A 416 -54.44 13.99 22.05
N THR A 417 -55.77 13.99 22.12
CA THR A 417 -56.52 14.54 23.26
C THR A 417 -56.70 13.55 24.40
N ASN A 418 -56.45 12.26 24.18
CA ASN A 418 -56.52 11.21 25.19
C ASN A 418 -55.55 10.08 24.82
N HIS A 419 -54.34 10.11 25.37
CA HIS A 419 -53.28 9.14 25.05
C HIS A 419 -53.58 7.70 25.52
N ASN A 420 -54.63 7.49 26.34
CA ASN A 420 -55.11 6.15 26.69
C ASN A 420 -56.01 5.56 25.59
N TYR A 421 -56.54 6.39 24.70
CA TYR A 421 -57.33 5.92 23.57
C TYR A 421 -56.41 5.57 22.40
N LYS A 422 -56.29 4.26 22.12
CA LYS A 422 -55.42 3.72 21.09
C LYS A 422 -56.19 2.81 20.14
N ILE A 423 -55.85 2.88 18.86
CA ILE A 423 -56.33 1.96 17.84
C ILE A 423 -55.13 1.30 17.19
N ASN A 424 -55.12 -0.02 17.07
CA ASN A 424 -53.99 -0.73 16.47
C ASN A 424 -54.39 -1.93 15.61
N CYS A 425 -53.47 -2.40 14.78
CA CYS A 425 -53.56 -3.68 14.07
C CYS A 425 -52.18 -4.25 13.76
N VAL A 426 -52.15 -5.53 13.38
CA VAL A 426 -50.97 -6.15 12.80
C VAL A 426 -50.95 -5.87 11.30
N ILE A 427 -49.83 -5.42 10.79
CA ILE A 427 -49.57 -5.29 9.36
C ILE A 427 -48.42 -6.22 8.95
N HIS A 428 -48.49 -6.71 7.72
CA HIS A 428 -47.49 -7.58 7.12
C HIS A 428 -46.95 -6.92 5.85
N VAL A 429 -45.64 -6.69 5.81
CA VAL A 429 -44.94 -6.17 4.63
C VAL A 429 -44.41 -7.34 3.81
N THR A 430 -44.68 -7.34 2.51
CA THR A 430 -44.16 -8.29 1.52
C THR A 430 -43.56 -7.55 0.32
N SER A 431 -42.95 -8.28 -0.60
CA SER A 431 -42.53 -7.72 -1.89
C SER A 431 -43.70 -7.24 -2.77
N SER A 432 -44.94 -7.59 -2.41
CA SER A 432 -46.16 -7.16 -3.12
C SER A 432 -46.81 -5.93 -2.48
N GLY A 433 -46.45 -5.57 -1.25
CA GLY A 433 -47.01 -4.42 -0.55
C GLY A 433 -47.22 -4.63 0.93
N ILE A 434 -48.19 -3.90 1.50
CA ILE A 434 -48.57 -3.99 2.91
C ILE A 434 -49.98 -4.59 3.00
N GLU A 435 -50.10 -5.63 3.79
CA GLU A 435 -51.32 -6.40 3.99
C GLU A 435 -51.78 -6.32 5.45
N PHE A 436 -53.09 -6.44 5.66
CA PHE A 436 -53.67 -6.61 6.99
C PHE A 436 -53.43 -8.05 7.46
N SER A 437 -53.03 -8.23 8.71
CA SER A 437 -52.64 -9.53 9.27
C SER A 437 -53.16 -9.68 10.71
N ASN A 438 -52.81 -10.78 11.36
CA ASN A 438 -53.14 -11.07 12.75
C ASN A 438 -51.96 -11.68 13.52
N VAL A 439 -52.11 -11.76 14.84
CA VAL A 439 -51.09 -12.26 15.77
C VAL A 439 -50.72 -13.73 15.52
N ASN A 440 -51.68 -14.57 15.11
CA ASN A 440 -51.40 -15.97 14.85
C ASN A 440 -50.50 -16.13 13.62
N GLU A 441 -50.75 -15.36 12.56
CA GLU A 441 -49.89 -15.34 11.37
C GLU A 441 -48.50 -14.78 11.70
N ALA A 442 -48.42 -13.69 12.46
CA ALA A 442 -47.15 -13.08 12.84
C ALA A 442 -46.26 -13.98 13.73
N ASN A 443 -46.87 -14.89 14.52
CA ASN A 443 -46.16 -15.89 15.33
C ASN A 443 -45.90 -17.22 14.60
N ASN A 444 -46.42 -17.38 13.38
CA ASN A 444 -46.28 -18.61 12.62
C ASN A 444 -44.99 -18.60 11.78
N HIS A 445 -43.86 -18.79 12.44
CA HIS A 445 -42.53 -18.80 11.83
C HIS A 445 -42.27 -20.10 11.04
N ILE A 446 -42.72 -20.13 9.79
CA ILE A 446 -42.46 -21.24 8.86
C ILE A 446 -41.13 -20.99 8.15
N LEU A 447 -40.25 -21.99 8.19
CA LEU A 447 -38.98 -21.98 7.47
C LEU A 447 -39.06 -22.90 6.26
N TYR A 448 -38.59 -22.41 5.12
CA TYR A 448 -38.50 -23.16 3.87
C TYR A 448 -37.05 -23.32 3.43
N ASN A 449 -36.77 -24.46 2.81
CA ASN A 449 -35.52 -24.74 2.16
C ASN A 449 -35.55 -24.20 0.72
N VAL A 450 -34.56 -23.38 0.38
CA VAL A 450 -34.28 -22.91 -0.96
C VAL A 450 -33.04 -23.65 -1.47
N THR A 451 -33.23 -24.52 -2.46
CA THR A 451 -32.16 -25.33 -3.05
C THR A 451 -31.76 -24.73 -4.39
N PHE A 452 -30.51 -24.28 -4.47
CA PHE A 452 -29.91 -23.77 -5.71
C PHE A 452 -29.27 -24.91 -6.49
N LEU A 453 -29.66 -25.04 -7.75
CA LEU A 453 -29.29 -26.15 -8.63
C LEU A 453 -28.49 -25.65 -9.84
N GLY A 454 -27.53 -26.47 -10.28
CA GLY A 454 -26.77 -26.29 -11.50
C GLY A 454 -27.57 -26.57 -12.76
N LYS A 455 -26.87 -26.64 -13.90
CA LYS A 455 -27.47 -26.93 -15.20
C LYS A 455 -27.94 -28.39 -15.30
N ASN A 456 -27.28 -29.30 -14.58
CA ASN A 456 -27.59 -30.73 -14.57
C ASN A 456 -28.13 -31.17 -13.19
N ASP A 457 -28.89 -30.29 -12.54
CA ASP A 457 -29.52 -30.51 -11.23
C ASP A 457 -28.53 -30.80 -10.08
N GLU A 458 -27.27 -30.36 -10.21
CA GLU A 458 -26.30 -30.44 -9.13
C GLU A 458 -26.65 -29.46 -8.01
N VAL A 459 -26.73 -29.93 -6.76
CA VAL A 459 -26.96 -29.03 -5.61
C VAL A 459 -25.74 -28.15 -5.38
N ILE A 460 -25.89 -26.84 -5.64
CA ILE A 460 -24.88 -25.81 -5.41
C ILE A 460 -24.89 -25.38 -3.94
N ALA A 461 -26.09 -25.12 -3.42
CA ALA A 461 -26.30 -24.68 -2.05
C ALA A 461 -27.74 -24.92 -1.60
N VAL A 462 -27.91 -25.20 -0.31
CA VAL A 462 -29.21 -25.09 0.37
C VAL A 462 -29.17 -23.90 1.30
N ARG A 463 -30.23 -23.10 1.30
CA ARG A 463 -30.43 -21.94 2.18
C ARG A 463 -31.78 -22.07 2.86
N LYS A 464 -31.92 -21.49 4.05
CA LYS A 464 -33.22 -21.34 4.70
C LYS A 464 -33.71 -19.92 4.56
N ALA A 465 -35.01 -19.77 4.35
CA ALA A 465 -35.71 -18.51 4.46
C ALA A 465 -36.92 -18.71 5.36
N GLU A 466 -37.22 -17.71 6.19
CA GLU A 466 -38.56 -17.58 6.74
C GLU A 466 -39.54 -17.28 5.59
N LYS A 467 -40.79 -17.74 5.72
CA LYS A 467 -41.86 -17.44 4.77
C LYS A 467 -41.90 -15.93 4.47
N TRP A 468 -42.02 -15.58 3.20
CA TRP A 468 -41.92 -14.23 2.62
C TRP A 468 -40.53 -13.60 2.59
N GLY A 469 -39.53 -14.24 3.19
CA GLY A 469 -38.16 -13.79 3.22
C GLY A 469 -37.40 -13.96 1.89
N ALA A 470 -36.11 -13.66 1.95
CA ALA A 470 -35.18 -13.74 0.83
C ALA A 470 -33.90 -14.48 1.20
N VAL A 471 -33.19 -14.97 0.18
CA VAL A 471 -31.90 -15.63 0.30
C VAL A 471 -30.87 -14.96 -0.62
N ILE A 472 -29.61 -14.98 -0.21
CA ILE A 472 -28.51 -14.55 -1.06
C ILE A 472 -28.13 -15.73 -1.98
N PRO A 473 -28.21 -15.57 -3.31
CA PRO A 473 -27.84 -16.63 -4.23
C PRO A 473 -26.35 -17.00 -4.12
N PRO A 474 -25.98 -18.28 -4.27
CA PRO A 474 -24.57 -18.69 -4.34
C PRO A 474 -23.94 -18.24 -5.66
N THR A 475 -22.62 -18.36 -5.77
CA THR A 475 -21.96 -18.28 -7.08
C THR A 475 -22.37 -19.49 -7.92
N PRO A 476 -22.94 -19.30 -9.13
CA PRO A 476 -23.33 -20.41 -9.98
C PRO A 476 -22.11 -21.20 -10.47
N LEU A 477 -22.32 -22.49 -10.78
CA LEU A 477 -21.27 -23.34 -11.34
C LEU A 477 -20.86 -22.86 -12.74
N SER A 478 -19.58 -23.06 -13.07
CA SER A 478 -19.05 -22.77 -14.40
C SER A 478 -19.11 -24.03 -15.27
N TYR A 479 -19.51 -23.86 -16.54
CA TYR A 479 -19.55 -24.92 -17.53
C TYR A 479 -18.89 -24.44 -18.81
N ASP A 480 -17.95 -25.23 -19.35
CA ASP A 480 -17.23 -24.87 -20.56
C ASP A 480 -18.18 -24.61 -21.73
N GLY A 481 -18.03 -23.45 -22.37
CA GLY A 481 -18.85 -23.02 -23.51
C GLY A 481 -20.25 -22.51 -23.15
N PHE A 482 -20.59 -22.39 -21.87
CA PHE A 482 -21.89 -21.88 -21.42
C PHE A 482 -21.78 -20.65 -20.51
N ALA A 483 -22.57 -19.63 -20.83
CA ALA A 483 -22.75 -18.42 -20.04
C ALA A 483 -23.94 -18.58 -19.09
N PHE A 484 -23.74 -18.36 -17.79
CA PHE A 484 -24.84 -18.16 -16.85
C PHE A 484 -25.62 -16.88 -17.22
N VAL A 485 -26.95 -16.94 -17.25
CA VAL A 485 -27.82 -15.79 -17.62
C VAL A 485 -28.89 -15.47 -16.58
N GLY A 486 -28.87 -16.14 -15.43
CA GLY A 486 -29.76 -15.85 -14.30
C GLY A 486 -30.31 -17.10 -13.63
N TRP A 487 -31.14 -16.87 -12.63
CA TRP A 487 -31.90 -17.91 -11.92
C TRP A 487 -33.32 -17.97 -12.50
N ASP A 488 -33.89 -19.18 -12.59
CA ASP A 488 -35.23 -19.40 -13.16
C ASP A 488 -36.39 -18.88 -12.29
N LYS A 489 -36.12 -18.61 -11.01
CA LYS A 489 -37.07 -18.11 -10.02
C LYS A 489 -36.45 -17.01 -9.17
N ASP A 490 -37.32 -16.21 -8.57
CA ASP A 490 -36.94 -15.17 -7.62
C ASP A 490 -36.31 -15.76 -6.35
N VAL A 491 -35.33 -15.04 -5.82
CA VAL A 491 -34.62 -15.38 -4.56
C VAL A 491 -35.24 -14.74 -3.33
N PHE A 492 -36.43 -14.16 -3.46
CA PHE A 492 -37.19 -13.46 -2.44
C PHE A 492 -38.66 -13.86 -2.53
N ASN A 493 -39.47 -13.46 -1.53
CA ASN A 493 -40.89 -13.81 -1.45
C ASN A 493 -41.12 -15.35 -1.37
N ILE A 494 -40.25 -16.04 -0.63
CA ILE A 494 -40.28 -17.52 -0.53
C ILE A 494 -41.51 -17.98 0.27
N THR A 495 -42.40 -18.76 -0.32
CA THR A 495 -43.66 -19.19 0.32
C THR A 495 -43.80 -20.69 0.52
N GLU A 496 -42.84 -21.45 0.01
CA GLU A 496 -42.75 -22.91 0.07
C GLU A 496 -41.29 -23.35 -0.16
N ASP A 497 -41.00 -24.62 0.10
CA ASP A 497 -39.71 -25.22 -0.29
C ASP A 497 -39.51 -25.04 -1.80
N THR A 498 -38.41 -24.39 -2.17
CA THR A 498 -38.21 -23.91 -3.54
C THR A 498 -36.91 -24.45 -4.12
N GLN A 499 -36.99 -25.07 -5.30
CA GLN A 499 -35.82 -25.37 -6.14
C GLN A 499 -35.64 -24.26 -7.17
N ILE A 500 -34.45 -23.67 -7.22
CA ILE A 500 -34.07 -22.57 -8.13
C ILE A 500 -32.90 -23.06 -9.01
N HIS A 501 -33.12 -23.13 -10.32
CA HIS A 501 -32.15 -23.61 -11.29
C HIS A 501 -31.37 -22.45 -11.92
N ALA A 502 -30.06 -22.64 -12.04
CA ALA A 502 -29.22 -21.75 -12.81
C ALA A 502 -29.49 -21.94 -14.31
N THR A 503 -29.73 -20.84 -15.03
CA THR A 503 -30.00 -20.83 -16.47
C THR A 503 -28.74 -20.49 -17.26
N TYR A 504 -28.56 -21.17 -18.40
CA TYR A 504 -27.36 -21.05 -19.22
C TYR A 504 -27.69 -20.98 -20.71
N VAL A 505 -26.86 -20.23 -21.46
CA VAL A 505 -26.86 -20.18 -22.94
C VAL A 505 -25.47 -20.44 -23.47
N GLU A 506 -25.32 -20.80 -24.74
CA GLU A 506 -23.98 -20.91 -25.37
C GLU A 506 -23.26 -19.56 -25.32
N GLY A 507 -21.99 -19.57 -24.90
CA GLY A 507 -21.14 -18.38 -24.81
C GLY A 507 -20.35 -18.29 -23.51
N SER A 508 -20.00 -17.07 -23.11
CA SER A 508 -19.28 -16.79 -21.87
C SER A 508 -19.91 -15.63 -21.11
N ASN A 509 -19.97 -15.74 -19.77
CA ASN A 509 -20.32 -14.62 -18.89
C ASN A 509 -19.10 -14.32 -17.97
N PRO A 510 -18.37 -13.21 -18.18
CA PRO A 510 -17.18 -12.87 -17.40
C PRO A 510 -17.50 -12.30 -16.01
N TYR A 511 -18.78 -12.09 -15.68
CA TYR A 511 -19.23 -11.44 -14.45
C TYR A 511 -19.63 -12.42 -13.34
N VAL A 512 -19.68 -13.72 -13.62
CA VAL A 512 -19.96 -14.75 -12.61
C VAL A 512 -18.95 -14.67 -11.47
N GLY A 513 -19.46 -14.53 -10.24
CA GLY A 513 -18.67 -14.43 -9.01
C GLY A 513 -17.95 -13.09 -8.80
N LYS A 514 -18.03 -12.15 -9.74
CA LYS A 514 -17.37 -10.84 -9.64
C LYS A 514 -17.98 -9.96 -8.56
N LYS A 515 -17.13 -9.20 -7.88
CA LYS A 515 -17.51 -8.13 -6.94
C LYS A 515 -17.95 -6.91 -7.73
N ILE A 516 -19.25 -6.60 -7.71
CA ILE A 516 -19.84 -5.50 -8.48
C ILE A 516 -20.23 -4.37 -7.52
N SER A 517 -19.68 -3.18 -7.76
CA SER A 517 -20.05 -1.96 -7.07
C SER A 517 -20.88 -1.04 -7.95
N ILE A 518 -21.71 -0.22 -7.31
CA ILE A 518 -22.54 0.79 -7.97
C ILE A 518 -22.08 2.17 -7.53
N ILE A 519 -22.00 3.11 -8.46
CA ILE A 519 -21.92 4.54 -8.17
C ILE A 519 -23.17 5.17 -8.77
N GLY A 520 -24.06 5.65 -7.92
CA GLY A 520 -25.34 6.17 -8.38
C GLY A 520 -25.90 7.31 -7.54
N ASP A 521 -27.02 7.84 -7.99
CA ASP A 521 -27.80 8.85 -7.27
C ASP A 521 -29.00 8.19 -6.59
N SER A 522 -30.08 8.95 -6.36
CA SER A 522 -31.31 8.49 -5.72
C SER A 522 -31.91 7.26 -6.40
N ILE A 523 -31.81 7.13 -7.73
CA ILE A 523 -32.34 6.00 -8.50
C ILE A 523 -31.70 4.67 -8.07
N SER A 524 -30.47 4.73 -7.58
CA SER A 524 -29.67 3.55 -7.22
C SER A 524 -29.57 3.33 -5.70
N THR A 525 -30.27 4.12 -4.90
CA THR A 525 -30.28 3.96 -3.44
C THR A 525 -31.26 2.89 -2.97
N TYR A 526 -30.96 2.26 -1.84
CA TYR A 526 -31.92 1.56 -1.00
C TYR A 526 -31.40 1.65 0.44
N GLU A 527 -32.25 1.95 1.41
CA GLU A 527 -31.87 2.05 2.84
C GLU A 527 -31.18 0.76 3.32
N GLU A 528 -30.17 0.87 4.18
CA GLU A 528 -29.32 -0.25 4.64
C GLU A 528 -28.41 -0.89 3.56
N TYR A 529 -28.46 -0.42 2.32
CA TYR A 529 -27.59 -0.92 1.23
C TYR A 529 -26.69 0.18 0.65
N VAL A 530 -26.51 1.29 1.35
CA VAL A 530 -25.60 2.38 0.98
C VAL A 530 -24.71 2.73 2.17
N PRO A 531 -23.54 3.39 1.97
CA PRO A 531 -22.69 3.82 3.07
C PRO A 531 -23.45 4.61 4.15
N GLU A 532 -23.08 4.38 5.41
CA GLU A 532 -23.70 5.06 6.55
C GLU A 532 -23.73 6.59 6.36
N GLY A 533 -24.87 7.20 6.69
CA GLY A 533 -25.10 8.65 6.57
C GLY A 533 -25.44 9.13 5.16
N TYR A 534 -25.44 8.25 4.14
CA TYR A 534 -25.85 8.64 2.79
C TYR A 534 -27.37 8.70 2.69
N LYS A 535 -27.88 9.78 2.08
CA LYS A 535 -29.33 9.93 1.89
C LYS A 535 -29.83 8.90 0.89
N THR A 536 -31.02 8.34 1.15
CA THR A 536 -31.69 7.39 0.28
C THR A 536 -33.03 7.94 -0.23
N PHE A 537 -33.50 7.41 -1.36
CA PHE A 537 -34.86 7.62 -1.85
C PHE A 537 -35.71 6.37 -1.58
N TYR A 538 -35.19 5.19 -1.93
CA TYR A 538 -35.88 3.93 -1.64
C TYR A 538 -35.52 3.41 -0.24
N PRO A 539 -36.48 2.77 0.44
CA PRO A 539 -37.89 2.67 0.08
C PRO A 539 -38.62 4.03 0.22
N TYR A 540 -39.52 4.34 -0.73
CA TYR A 540 -40.30 5.59 -0.72
C TYR A 540 -41.80 5.28 -0.48
N PRO A 541 -42.53 6.08 0.33
CA PRO A 541 -43.90 5.77 0.75
C PRO A 541 -44.89 5.44 -0.37
N THR A 542 -44.72 6.05 -1.54
CA THR A 542 -45.64 5.90 -2.67
C THR A 542 -45.08 5.03 -3.80
N ALA A 543 -43.85 4.54 -3.66
CA ALA A 543 -43.20 3.65 -4.61
C ALA A 543 -43.56 2.18 -4.35
N ASP A 544 -43.60 1.38 -5.39
CA ASP A 544 -43.85 -0.07 -5.35
C ASP A 544 -42.54 -0.91 -5.33
N VAL A 545 -41.44 -0.30 -4.87
CA VAL A 545 -40.14 -0.94 -4.65
C VAL A 545 -39.96 -1.17 -3.14
N SER A 546 -40.68 -2.16 -2.61
CA SER A 546 -40.71 -2.49 -1.17
C SER A 546 -39.63 -3.45 -0.70
N ASP A 547 -38.80 -3.96 -1.61
CA ASP A 547 -37.72 -4.91 -1.32
C ASP A 547 -36.49 -4.55 -2.17
N VAL A 548 -35.28 -4.68 -1.59
CA VAL A 548 -34.02 -4.39 -2.28
C VAL A 548 -33.83 -5.20 -3.57
N ASN A 549 -34.38 -6.42 -3.62
CA ASN A 549 -34.32 -7.30 -4.79
C ASN A 549 -35.17 -6.78 -5.96
N LEU A 550 -36.00 -5.77 -5.73
CA LEU A 550 -36.76 -5.08 -6.78
C LEU A 550 -35.95 -3.94 -7.46
N THR A 551 -34.82 -3.54 -6.89
CA THR A 551 -33.97 -2.49 -7.47
C THR A 551 -33.27 -2.96 -8.74
N TRP A 552 -33.01 -2.03 -9.66
CA TRP A 552 -32.36 -2.35 -10.94
C TRP A 552 -31.01 -3.04 -10.74
N TRP A 553 -30.24 -2.60 -9.73
CA TRP A 553 -28.87 -3.04 -9.52
C TRP A 553 -28.81 -4.41 -8.89
N MET A 554 -29.68 -4.74 -7.93
CA MET A 554 -29.73 -6.09 -7.37
C MET A 554 -30.18 -7.09 -8.44
N LYS A 555 -31.20 -6.74 -9.23
CA LYS A 555 -31.65 -7.53 -10.38
C LYS A 555 -30.53 -7.78 -11.38
N ALA A 556 -29.80 -6.74 -11.78
CA ALA A 556 -28.70 -6.85 -12.73
C ALA A 556 -27.55 -7.72 -12.15
N ILE A 557 -27.14 -7.48 -10.91
CA ILE A 557 -26.08 -8.25 -10.24
C ILE A 557 -26.46 -9.75 -10.18
N ASN A 558 -27.69 -10.06 -9.78
CA ASN A 558 -28.17 -11.44 -9.68
C ASN A 558 -28.23 -12.12 -11.07
N LYS A 559 -28.73 -11.43 -12.12
CA LYS A 559 -28.75 -11.96 -13.50
C LYS A 559 -27.35 -12.13 -14.09
N LEU A 560 -26.39 -11.28 -13.70
CA LEU A 560 -24.97 -11.42 -14.09
C LEU A 560 -24.24 -12.52 -13.33
N GLY A 561 -24.82 -13.05 -12.23
CA GLY A 561 -24.16 -14.00 -11.34
C GLY A 561 -23.07 -13.36 -10.47
N GLY A 562 -23.07 -12.04 -10.36
CA GLY A 562 -22.13 -11.27 -9.55
C GLY A 562 -22.52 -11.23 -8.07
N LYS A 563 -21.71 -10.53 -7.28
CA LYS A 563 -21.95 -10.25 -5.85
C LYS A 563 -21.92 -8.75 -5.64
N LEU A 564 -22.90 -8.21 -4.92
CA LEU A 564 -22.84 -6.83 -4.49
C LEU A 564 -21.61 -6.63 -3.61
N PHE A 565 -20.72 -5.74 -4.00
CA PHE A 565 -19.57 -5.31 -3.21
C PHE A 565 -19.95 -4.10 -2.37
N ILE A 566 -20.03 -2.90 -2.96
CA ILE A 566 -20.50 -1.67 -2.31
C ILE A 566 -21.42 -0.91 -3.27
N ASN A 567 -22.62 -0.56 -2.82
CA ASN A 567 -23.48 0.38 -3.54
C ASN A 567 -23.26 1.80 -3.00
N ASN A 568 -22.35 2.53 -3.64
CA ASN A 568 -21.98 3.91 -3.33
C ASN A 568 -22.97 4.90 -3.98
N SER A 569 -24.25 4.80 -3.58
CA SER A 569 -25.30 5.68 -4.08
C SER A 569 -25.73 6.72 -3.06
N TYR A 570 -25.92 7.96 -3.50
CA TYR A 570 -26.28 9.09 -2.64
C TYR A 570 -27.43 9.89 -3.28
N SER A 571 -28.59 9.92 -2.62
CA SER A 571 -29.80 10.61 -3.09
C SER A 571 -29.60 12.13 -3.26
N GLY A 572 -29.98 12.64 -4.43
CA GLY A 572 -29.85 14.05 -4.81
C GLY A 572 -28.42 14.50 -5.16
N SER A 573 -27.45 13.57 -5.21
CA SER A 573 -26.07 13.90 -5.59
C SER A 573 -25.92 14.09 -7.10
N CYS A 574 -24.99 14.96 -7.48
CA CYS A 574 -24.55 15.13 -8.87
C CYS A 574 -23.11 14.61 -9.01
N VAL A 575 -22.66 14.45 -10.26
CA VAL A 575 -21.22 14.32 -10.53
C VAL A 575 -20.52 15.66 -10.27
N SER A 576 -21.15 16.75 -10.68
CA SER A 576 -20.58 18.11 -10.72
C SER A 576 -20.73 18.92 -9.45
N THR A 577 -21.52 18.45 -8.47
CA THR A 577 -21.69 19.18 -7.21
C THR A 577 -20.33 19.39 -6.53
N GLY A 578 -20.20 20.49 -5.79
CA GLY A 578 -19.09 20.66 -4.84
C GLY A 578 -19.36 19.86 -3.56
N GLY A 579 -18.30 19.54 -2.81
CA GLY A 579 -18.40 18.89 -1.50
C GLY A 579 -18.31 17.36 -1.53
N SER A 580 -18.49 16.75 -0.36
CA SER A 580 -18.24 15.32 -0.13
C SER A 580 -19.28 14.39 -0.76
N SER A 581 -20.50 14.86 -1.06
CA SER A 581 -21.54 14.05 -1.70
C SER A 581 -21.35 13.84 -3.20
N ALA A 582 -20.52 14.66 -3.85
CA ALA A 582 -20.29 14.57 -5.29
C ALA A 582 -19.56 13.28 -5.68
N SER A 583 -20.00 12.61 -6.74
CA SER A 583 -19.36 11.34 -7.14
C SER A 583 -17.94 11.50 -7.68
N GLN A 584 -17.50 12.72 -8.00
CA GLN A 584 -16.10 13.02 -8.30
C GLN A 584 -15.19 13.14 -7.06
N SER A 585 -15.76 13.19 -5.84
CA SER A 585 -14.99 13.39 -4.61
C SER A 585 -14.24 12.12 -4.22
N MET A 586 -12.95 12.27 -3.89
CA MET A 586 -12.13 11.15 -3.37
C MET A 586 -12.70 10.60 -2.06
N GLU A 587 -13.28 11.45 -1.21
CA GLU A 587 -13.90 11.04 0.05
C GLU A 587 -15.11 10.13 -0.15
N ARG A 588 -15.92 10.39 -1.18
CA ARG A 588 -17.03 9.51 -1.54
C ARG A 588 -16.52 8.24 -2.18
N LEU A 589 -15.63 8.34 -3.15
CA LEU A 589 -15.14 7.20 -3.92
C LEU A 589 -14.33 6.21 -3.07
N SER A 590 -13.63 6.67 -2.03
CA SER A 590 -12.84 5.80 -1.14
C SER A 590 -13.68 4.75 -0.41
N LYS A 591 -15.01 4.94 -0.30
CA LYS A 591 -15.93 3.92 0.23
C LYS A 591 -15.99 2.64 -0.62
N LEU A 592 -15.45 2.66 -1.84
CA LEU A 592 -15.28 1.49 -2.70
C LEU A 592 -14.08 0.62 -2.32
N VAL A 593 -13.25 1.05 -1.36
CA VAL A 593 -12.14 0.25 -0.84
C VAL A 593 -12.52 -0.23 0.56
N VAL A 594 -12.62 -1.54 0.73
CA VAL A 594 -12.99 -2.16 2.01
C VAL A 594 -12.01 -3.28 2.31
N ASN A 595 -11.39 -3.25 3.49
CA ASN A 595 -10.37 -4.22 3.91
C ASN A 595 -9.20 -4.37 2.91
N GLY A 596 -8.79 -3.28 2.28
CA GLY A 596 -7.77 -3.29 1.22
C GLY A 596 -8.23 -3.87 -0.12
N GLU A 597 -9.49 -4.32 -0.23
CA GLU A 597 -10.06 -4.85 -1.46
C GLU A 597 -10.84 -3.80 -2.25
N THR A 598 -10.79 -3.93 -3.57
CA THR A 598 -11.58 -3.15 -4.54
C THR A 598 -12.60 -4.04 -5.25
N PRO A 599 -13.67 -3.48 -5.85
CA PRO A 599 -14.57 -4.24 -6.72
C PRO A 599 -13.85 -4.71 -7.99
N ASP A 600 -14.36 -5.77 -8.61
CA ASP A 600 -13.94 -6.18 -9.95
C ASP A 600 -14.57 -5.27 -11.03
N VAL A 601 -15.82 -4.87 -10.80
CA VAL A 601 -16.62 -4.08 -11.75
C VAL A 601 -17.29 -2.91 -11.03
N ILE A 602 -17.26 -1.73 -11.64
CA ILE A 602 -17.93 -0.53 -11.15
C ILE A 602 -18.93 -0.06 -12.20
N ILE A 603 -20.23 -0.13 -11.87
CA ILE A 603 -21.31 0.38 -12.71
C ILE A 603 -21.63 1.81 -12.27
N ILE A 604 -21.47 2.76 -13.19
CA ILE A 604 -21.72 4.19 -12.96
C ILE A 604 -23.03 4.58 -13.62
N TYR A 605 -24.05 4.83 -12.81
CA TYR A 605 -25.31 5.41 -13.24
C TYR A 605 -25.52 6.76 -12.55
N MET A 606 -24.86 7.77 -13.11
CA MET A 606 -24.81 9.14 -12.60
C MET A 606 -25.00 10.16 -13.74
N GLY A 607 -25.59 11.30 -13.43
CA GLY A 607 -25.75 12.43 -14.35
C GLY A 607 -27.19 12.92 -14.47
N SER A 608 -28.17 12.19 -13.94
CA SER A 608 -29.59 12.59 -13.97
C SER A 608 -29.81 13.94 -13.27
N ASN A 609 -29.24 14.10 -12.08
CA ASN A 609 -29.31 15.36 -11.33
C ASN A 609 -28.50 16.49 -11.98
N ASP A 610 -27.36 16.19 -12.60
CA ASP A 610 -26.57 17.17 -13.37
C ASP A 610 -27.35 17.68 -14.59
N CYS A 611 -28.10 16.79 -15.25
CA CYS A 611 -28.93 17.10 -16.40
C CYS A 611 -30.17 17.92 -16.01
N HIS A 612 -30.70 17.69 -14.81
CA HIS A 612 -31.89 18.36 -14.25
C HIS A 612 -31.58 19.72 -13.62
N ALA A 613 -30.71 19.75 -12.62
CA ALA A 613 -30.24 20.97 -12.00
C ALA A 613 -29.24 21.59 -12.98
N PRO A 614 -29.42 22.82 -13.49
CA PRO A 614 -28.83 23.33 -14.74
C PRO A 614 -27.30 23.60 -14.65
N TYR A 615 -26.52 22.59 -14.29
CA TYR A 615 -25.07 22.59 -14.47
C TYR A 615 -24.75 22.66 -15.96
N THR A 616 -23.60 23.23 -16.29
CA THR A 616 -23.19 23.27 -17.69
C THR A 616 -22.65 21.90 -18.10
N VAL A 617 -22.85 21.53 -19.36
CA VAL A 617 -22.25 20.32 -19.94
C VAL A 617 -20.72 20.30 -19.75
N ASN A 618 -20.07 21.46 -19.78
CA ASN A 618 -18.62 21.59 -19.53
C ASN A 618 -18.22 21.30 -18.07
N SER A 619 -19.00 21.77 -17.09
CA SER A 619 -18.77 21.43 -15.68
C SER A 619 -18.98 19.94 -15.44
N PHE A 620 -20.03 19.35 -16.04
CA PHE A 620 -20.26 17.91 -16.01
C PHE A 620 -19.11 17.12 -16.61
N LYS A 621 -18.67 17.48 -17.81
CA LYS A 621 -17.52 16.85 -18.48
C LYS A 621 -16.25 16.89 -17.63
N SER A 622 -15.97 18.05 -17.00
CA SER A 622 -14.80 18.21 -16.13
C SER A 622 -14.89 17.34 -14.87
N ALA A 623 -16.07 17.30 -14.25
CA ALA A 623 -16.31 16.51 -13.06
C ALA A 623 -16.33 15.00 -13.34
N TYR A 624 -16.92 14.59 -14.47
CA TYR A 624 -16.94 13.21 -14.92
C TYR A 624 -15.53 12.71 -15.21
N LYS A 625 -14.69 13.53 -15.87
CA LYS A 625 -13.25 13.23 -16.04
C LYS A 625 -12.57 13.01 -14.70
N LYS A 626 -12.79 13.90 -13.72
CA LYS A 626 -12.20 13.80 -12.39
C LYS A 626 -12.65 12.55 -11.63
N MET A 627 -13.94 12.20 -11.71
CA MET A 627 -14.48 10.95 -11.15
C MET A 627 -13.73 9.74 -11.73
N LEU A 628 -13.59 9.65 -13.05
CA LEU A 628 -12.90 8.54 -13.71
C LEU A 628 -11.40 8.48 -13.35
N THR A 629 -10.72 9.63 -13.30
CA THR A 629 -9.31 9.70 -12.84
C THR A 629 -9.16 9.18 -11.41
N ASN A 630 -10.00 9.64 -10.49
CA ASN A 630 -9.96 9.22 -9.09
C ASN A 630 -10.29 7.73 -8.94
N LEU A 631 -11.25 7.22 -9.71
CA LEU A 631 -11.54 5.79 -9.73
C LEU A 631 -10.37 4.94 -10.22
N LYS A 632 -9.65 5.38 -11.27
CA LYS A 632 -8.45 4.66 -11.72
C LYS A 632 -7.29 4.74 -10.74
N GLN A 633 -7.24 5.77 -9.90
CA GLN A 633 -6.29 5.83 -8.79
C GLN A 633 -6.65 4.86 -7.66
N LEU A 634 -7.92 4.81 -7.25
CA LEU A 634 -8.38 3.98 -6.13
C LEU A 634 -8.55 2.51 -6.49
N CYS A 635 -9.01 2.23 -7.71
CA CYS A 635 -9.48 0.94 -8.19
C CYS A 635 -8.87 0.65 -9.57
N PRO A 636 -7.53 0.57 -9.68
CA PRO A 636 -6.84 0.54 -10.98
C PRO A 636 -7.24 -0.65 -11.85
N ASN A 637 -7.52 -1.79 -11.21
CA ASN A 637 -7.83 -3.06 -11.87
C ASN A 637 -9.33 -3.26 -12.17
N SER A 638 -10.21 -2.37 -11.69
CA SER A 638 -11.64 -2.52 -11.91
C SER A 638 -12.03 -2.20 -13.35
N GLU A 639 -12.91 -3.01 -13.92
CA GLU A 639 -13.67 -2.65 -15.12
C GLU A 639 -14.65 -1.54 -14.76
N ILE A 640 -14.65 -0.46 -15.53
CA ILE A 640 -15.58 0.65 -15.34
C ILE A 640 -16.64 0.55 -16.45
N VAL A 641 -17.91 0.54 -16.04
CA VAL A 641 -19.09 0.48 -16.89
C VAL A 641 -19.83 1.80 -16.77
N LEU A 642 -20.01 2.51 -17.88
CA LEU A 642 -20.68 3.80 -17.93
C LEU A 642 -22.11 3.60 -18.47
N CYS A 643 -23.12 4.05 -17.72
CA CYS A 643 -24.50 4.06 -18.19
C CYS A 643 -24.85 5.44 -18.75
N THR A 644 -25.40 5.47 -19.97
CA THR A 644 -26.10 6.68 -20.45
C THR A 644 -27.35 6.95 -19.61
N LEU A 645 -27.96 8.12 -19.78
CA LEU A 645 -29.22 8.49 -19.14
C LEU A 645 -30.41 8.01 -20.00
N PRO A 646 -31.45 7.38 -19.43
CA PRO A 646 -32.63 6.93 -20.17
C PRO A 646 -33.55 8.06 -20.56
N THR A 647 -34.51 7.80 -21.44
CA THR A 647 -35.58 8.76 -21.72
C THR A 647 -36.55 8.80 -20.53
N SER A 648 -36.75 9.99 -19.97
CA SER A 648 -37.46 10.25 -18.71
C SER A 648 -38.10 11.64 -18.69
N ASN A 649 -38.99 11.90 -17.74
CA ASN A 649 -39.65 13.20 -17.53
C ASN A 649 -38.75 14.23 -16.82
N LEU A 650 -37.58 13.82 -16.32
CA LEU A 650 -36.72 14.67 -15.49
C LEU A 650 -36.01 15.79 -16.26
N TYR A 651 -35.74 15.56 -17.55
CA TYR A 651 -34.97 16.44 -18.42
C TYR A 651 -35.47 16.36 -19.87
N THR A 652 -35.16 17.37 -20.68
CA THR A 652 -35.53 17.38 -22.11
C THR A 652 -34.67 16.40 -22.92
N LYS A 653 -35.15 15.99 -24.10
CA LYS A 653 -34.37 15.14 -25.02
C LYS A 653 -33.07 15.81 -25.47
N GLU A 654 -33.07 17.13 -25.63
CA GLU A 654 -31.88 17.91 -25.97
C GLU A 654 -30.82 17.83 -24.86
N ASN A 655 -31.23 18.07 -23.60
CA ASN A 655 -30.33 17.94 -22.46
C ASN A 655 -29.85 16.50 -22.29
N GLN A 656 -30.74 15.51 -22.38
CA GLN A 656 -30.38 14.09 -22.34
C GLN A 656 -29.25 13.80 -23.35
N ASN A 657 -29.42 14.21 -24.61
CA ASN A 657 -28.43 13.99 -25.66
C ASN A 657 -27.11 14.70 -25.34
N ALA A 658 -27.14 15.94 -24.87
CA ALA A 658 -25.92 16.70 -24.54
C ALA A 658 -25.08 16.02 -23.44
N TYR A 659 -25.74 15.50 -22.40
CA TYR A 659 -25.07 14.78 -21.31
C TYR A 659 -24.62 13.37 -21.72
N ASN A 660 -25.43 12.64 -22.48
CA ASN A 660 -25.08 11.33 -23.01
C ASN A 660 -23.91 11.38 -24.00
N ASN A 661 -23.77 12.47 -24.75
CA ASN A 661 -22.60 12.68 -25.62
C ASN A 661 -21.31 12.73 -24.80
N VAL A 662 -21.31 13.39 -23.64
CA VAL A 662 -20.15 13.40 -22.73
C VAL A 662 -19.85 12.01 -22.19
N ILE A 663 -20.87 11.27 -21.75
CA ILE A 663 -20.69 9.89 -21.24
C ILE A 663 -20.12 8.98 -22.33
N THR A 664 -20.67 9.07 -23.55
CA THR A 664 -20.24 8.28 -24.71
C THR A 664 -18.83 8.66 -25.16
N GLU A 665 -18.45 9.94 -25.07
CA GLU A 665 -17.07 10.40 -25.35
C GLU A 665 -16.06 9.68 -24.43
N PHE A 666 -16.34 9.61 -23.12
CA PHE A 666 -15.46 8.89 -22.19
C PHE A 666 -15.49 7.38 -22.38
N ALA A 667 -16.62 6.82 -22.80
CA ALA A 667 -16.78 5.38 -23.01
C ALA A 667 -15.89 4.79 -24.12
N THR A 668 -15.19 5.60 -24.90
CA THR A 668 -14.12 5.12 -25.81
C THR A 668 -13.06 4.26 -25.10
N ASN A 669 -12.88 4.43 -23.79
CA ASN A 669 -11.93 3.66 -22.98
C ASN A 669 -12.58 2.74 -21.93
N TYR A 670 -13.92 2.64 -21.92
CA TYR A 670 -14.70 1.97 -20.87
C TYR A 670 -15.88 1.20 -21.47
N LYS A 671 -16.47 0.28 -20.71
CA LYS A 671 -17.68 -0.41 -21.19
C LYS A 671 -18.87 0.54 -21.16
N LEU A 672 -19.70 0.54 -22.21
CA LEU A 672 -20.87 1.39 -22.33
C LEU A 672 -22.16 0.57 -22.20
N VAL A 673 -23.09 1.04 -21.37
CA VAL A 673 -24.48 0.61 -21.36
C VAL A 673 -25.36 1.72 -21.92
N ASN A 674 -26.17 1.38 -22.93
CA ASN A 674 -27.01 2.32 -23.67
C ASN A 674 -28.42 2.39 -23.05
N LEU A 675 -28.53 2.98 -21.85
CA LEU A 675 -29.83 3.22 -21.24
C LEU A 675 -30.66 4.27 -21.99
N ASP A 676 -30.07 5.08 -22.87
CA ASP A 676 -30.76 5.99 -23.78
C ASP A 676 -31.73 5.28 -24.75
N LYS A 677 -31.63 3.94 -24.87
CA LYS A 677 -32.58 3.08 -25.57
C LYS A 677 -33.76 2.63 -24.70
N VAL A 678 -33.75 2.97 -23.42
CA VAL A 678 -34.80 2.67 -22.46
C VAL A 678 -35.64 3.92 -22.25
N ASP A 679 -36.95 3.77 -22.42
CA ASP A 679 -37.93 4.80 -22.08
C ASP A 679 -38.64 4.42 -20.78
N ILE A 680 -38.39 5.21 -19.74
CA ILE A 680 -39.00 5.05 -18.42
C ILE A 680 -40.09 6.09 -18.16
N THR A 681 -40.46 6.94 -19.13
CA THR A 681 -41.43 8.06 -18.96
C THR A 681 -42.75 7.65 -18.29
N ASN A 682 -43.24 6.44 -18.58
CA ASN A 682 -44.50 5.90 -18.03
C ASN A 682 -44.29 4.96 -16.82
N TYR A 683 -43.06 4.86 -16.32
CA TYR A 683 -42.65 3.90 -15.29
C TYR A 683 -41.93 4.62 -14.14
N LEU A 684 -42.43 5.80 -13.78
CA LEU A 684 -41.88 6.62 -12.70
C LEU A 684 -42.92 6.81 -11.57
N VAL A 685 -42.41 6.95 -10.36
CA VAL A 685 -43.18 7.34 -9.16
C VAL A 685 -43.36 8.86 -9.09
N ASP A 686 -42.37 9.60 -9.56
CA ASP A 686 -42.39 11.06 -9.70
C ASP A 686 -41.77 11.48 -11.05
N SER A 687 -41.13 12.64 -11.15
CA SER A 687 -40.46 13.05 -12.40
C SER A 687 -39.14 12.31 -12.68
N ALA A 688 -38.56 11.59 -11.71
CA ALA A 688 -37.21 11.04 -11.79
C ALA A 688 -37.11 9.54 -11.47
N HIS A 689 -37.87 9.07 -10.49
CA HIS A 689 -37.60 7.82 -9.78
C HIS A 689 -38.41 6.65 -10.37
N PRO A 690 -37.77 5.58 -10.85
CA PRO A 690 -38.46 4.43 -11.43
C PRO A 690 -39.36 3.67 -10.44
N ASN A 691 -40.55 3.27 -10.89
CA ASN A 691 -41.32 2.24 -10.21
C ASN A 691 -40.70 0.85 -10.45
N LYS A 692 -41.28 -0.22 -9.91
CA LYS A 692 -40.80 -1.60 -10.06
C LYS A 692 -40.57 -2.00 -11.52
N ASP A 693 -41.48 -1.63 -12.43
CA ASP A 693 -41.36 -1.96 -13.85
C ASP A 693 -40.25 -1.15 -14.53
N GLY A 694 -40.07 0.12 -14.12
CA GLY A 694 -38.96 0.95 -14.57
C GLY A 694 -37.60 0.40 -14.12
N MET A 695 -37.52 -0.10 -12.89
CA MET A 695 -36.34 -0.81 -12.38
C MET A 695 -35.99 -2.06 -13.20
N GLU A 696 -37.00 -2.85 -13.59
CA GLU A 696 -36.79 -4.04 -14.43
C GLU A 696 -36.23 -3.64 -15.81
N LYS A 697 -36.81 -2.62 -16.47
CA LYS A 697 -36.33 -2.16 -17.78
C LYS A 697 -34.87 -1.71 -17.77
N ILE A 698 -34.47 -1.00 -16.71
CA ILE A 698 -33.07 -0.56 -16.53
C ILE A 698 -32.18 -1.80 -16.34
N ALA A 699 -32.58 -2.73 -15.48
CA ALA A 699 -31.82 -3.96 -15.21
C ALA A 699 -31.62 -4.81 -16.47
N GLU A 700 -32.68 -5.03 -17.25
CA GLU A 700 -32.63 -5.81 -18.49
C GLU A 700 -31.66 -5.21 -19.50
N GLN A 701 -31.68 -3.89 -19.69
CA GLN A 701 -30.78 -3.23 -20.63
C GLN A 701 -29.31 -3.28 -20.16
N ILE A 702 -29.06 -3.14 -18.85
CA ILE A 702 -27.72 -3.29 -18.27
C ILE A 702 -27.18 -4.69 -18.52
N VAL A 703 -27.94 -5.73 -18.15
CA VAL A 703 -27.54 -7.13 -18.35
C VAL A 703 -27.28 -7.40 -19.83
N LYS A 704 -28.17 -6.94 -20.71
CA LYS A 704 -28.04 -7.11 -22.16
C LYS A 704 -26.77 -6.48 -22.74
N ASP A 705 -26.40 -5.27 -22.33
CA ASP A 705 -25.21 -4.60 -22.86
C ASP A 705 -23.92 -5.06 -22.17
N MET A 706 -24.00 -5.49 -20.91
CA MET A 706 -22.85 -6.08 -20.22
C MET A 706 -22.52 -7.48 -20.77
N LEU A 707 -23.48 -8.30 -21.18
CA LEU A 707 -23.21 -9.63 -21.74
C LEU A 707 -22.84 -9.64 -23.24
N LYS A 708 -22.77 -8.48 -23.88
CA LYS A 708 -22.16 -8.31 -25.21
C LYS A 708 -20.67 -8.07 -25.10
#